data_AF-A0A238KME9-F1
#
_entry.id   AF-A0A238KME9-F1
#
_cell.length_a   1.000
_cell.length_b   1.000
_cell.length_c   1.000
_cell.angle_alpha   90.00
_cell.angle_beta   90.00
_cell.angle_gamma   90.00
#
_symmetry.space_group_name_H-M   'P 1'
#
loop_
_entity.id
_entity.type
_entity.pdbx_description
1 polymer ?
#
loop_
_entity_poly.entity_id
_entity_poly.type
_entity_poly.pdbx_seq_one_letter_code
_entity_poly.pdbx_strand_id
1 'polypeptide(L)'
;MPTYTYQLTPGETSNSVNEAHFGANFREMFPKIDAAFDMLGVTHLRYPAGQAQQENITQMVNGGLNSKLAEFLDWAVKHERPFSLSIPVGESLATQPQMNEFVRAVYDALGPNSHLLTSFEVGNEYWSFQSADSYGEDASKAVTYLKHAIDEFNETHVGVQVDPKFLVQTAPPWHVGSSTMDEKNKEIIQHFDANNDLSDGLQATVASEALDGIVSHYYYNNDHGDDNTFSHGYHELRQIGPRAEMWNEFFVQELDYNITEWNVQNSRFDQQGLKAASVVLEQFENMLIAGVDAADVWSVRNKNYNSLAGGIMEENPIHPSPAGQAFIWMRESLVGEDGRGLCLMGLEGLPAENRPVEVNAFSGDDKTVLYVSTRTNDFDVQANFDLSGLVNYPAHISVRKMGILEGSADGLSDRAAFLEDGTFVTGSRNALRKIDEAEKLAIEEKFSNILENGLFDRFYIGDNGDGTYRTYIPDPSTILLKPGKTPETATSLDDYYFATEVDVVVEVTQYFFEYLSDVQLEFDPYEVAEIVIQPLSNVGTSLPGVKGDFTISPSSENPGLSYATIDVTRENGDQYTIQADKDGRFELQPTDQNESIDLEISLSYKTDSNRIDARDALEVLRVAVGLDPTWGEPDLEFYFAADIDRDGAITANDALQILNLAVAPPEDKDFEWLFIRAGQDFSGVDRNNVTYETSSTVQVHDNTFELDMTSILLGNTFDFV
;
A
#
# COMPACT_ATOMS: atom_id res chain seq x y z
N MET A 1 12.02 15.35 23.57
CA MET A 1 11.44 15.24 22.24
C MET A 1 12.46 15.78 21.24
N PRO A 2 13.12 14.91 20.47
CA PRO A 2 13.93 15.31 19.33
C PRO A 2 13.09 16.10 18.32
N THR A 3 13.68 17.11 17.69
CA THR A 3 13.00 17.92 16.67
C THR A 3 13.89 18.08 15.46
N TYR A 4 13.35 17.78 14.29
CA TYR A 4 13.99 17.90 13.00
C TYR A 4 13.18 18.86 12.11
N THR A 5 13.88 19.70 11.36
CA THR A 5 13.26 20.66 10.44
C THR A 5 13.90 20.52 9.07
N TYR A 6 13.07 20.44 8.03
CA TYR A 6 13.48 20.24 6.65
C TYR A 6 12.87 21.32 5.75
N GLN A 7 13.69 21.85 4.84
CA GLN A 7 13.23 22.71 3.75
C GLN A 7 13.50 21.95 2.46
N LEU A 8 12.46 21.33 1.90
CA LEU A 8 12.62 20.40 0.80
C LEU A 8 12.45 21.11 -0.55
N THR A 9 13.36 20.83 -1.47
CA THR A 9 13.30 21.27 -2.86
C THR A 9 13.51 20.08 -3.80
N PRO A 10 12.94 20.12 -5.01
CA PRO A 10 13.01 18.98 -5.93
C PRO A 10 14.43 18.82 -6.48
N GLY A 11 14.91 17.58 -6.50
CA GLY A 11 16.12 17.15 -7.18
C GLY A 11 15.82 16.57 -8.56
N GLU A 12 16.71 15.70 -9.06
CA GLU A 12 16.52 15.03 -10.34
C GLU A 12 15.37 14.00 -10.27
N THR A 13 14.52 14.01 -11.29
CA THR A 13 13.49 12.99 -11.49
C THR A 13 14.06 11.84 -12.34
N SER A 14 13.80 10.61 -11.93
CA SER A 14 14.29 9.41 -12.61
C SER A 14 13.13 8.49 -13.03
N ASN A 15 13.28 7.17 -12.85
CA ASN A 15 12.35 6.16 -13.36
C ASN A 15 10.96 6.29 -12.72
N SER A 16 9.94 5.93 -13.50
CA SER A 16 8.55 5.97 -13.09
C SER A 16 8.08 4.64 -12.52
N VAL A 17 7.19 4.72 -11.54
CA VAL A 17 6.42 3.58 -11.07
C VAL A 17 5.50 3.07 -12.20
N ASN A 18 5.23 1.78 -12.24
CA ASN A 18 4.26 1.16 -13.14
C ASN A 18 3.54 0.01 -12.41
N GLU A 19 2.49 -0.54 -13.02
CA GLU A 19 1.72 -1.64 -12.42
C GLU A 19 2.51 -2.92 -12.18
N ALA A 20 3.50 -3.23 -13.02
CA ALA A 20 4.30 -4.45 -12.91
C ALA A 20 5.25 -4.45 -11.69
N HIS A 21 5.47 -3.31 -11.03
CA HIS A 21 6.17 -3.25 -9.73
C HIS A 21 5.37 -3.85 -8.57
N PHE A 22 4.07 -4.10 -8.75
CA PHE A 22 3.16 -4.61 -7.73
C PHE A 22 2.77 -6.08 -7.97
N GLY A 23 3.70 -6.88 -8.47
CA GLY A 23 3.55 -8.33 -8.58
C GLY A 23 3.72 -9.06 -7.26
N ALA A 24 3.38 -10.35 -7.23
CA ALA A 24 3.57 -11.20 -6.06
C ALA A 24 3.91 -12.65 -6.41
N ASN A 25 4.68 -13.27 -5.52
CA ASN A 25 4.97 -14.69 -5.61
C ASN A 25 3.75 -15.54 -5.25
N PHE A 26 3.36 -16.45 -6.16
CA PHE A 26 2.32 -17.45 -5.95
C PHE A 26 2.94 -18.84 -5.86
N ARG A 27 2.93 -19.43 -4.68
CA ARG A 27 3.48 -20.79 -4.46
C ARG A 27 2.44 -21.88 -4.61
N GLU A 28 1.29 -21.70 -3.98
CA GLU A 28 0.22 -22.69 -3.91
C GLU A 28 -1.10 -22.04 -3.50
N MET A 29 -2.20 -22.76 -3.71
CA MET A 29 -3.54 -22.33 -3.31
C MET A 29 -3.69 -22.38 -1.78
N PHE A 30 -3.74 -21.22 -1.14
CA PHE A 30 -4.15 -21.08 0.26
C PHE A 30 -5.60 -20.60 0.37
N PRO A 31 -6.32 -20.91 1.47
CA PRO A 31 -7.60 -20.29 1.77
C PRO A 31 -7.51 -18.76 1.64
N LYS A 32 -8.55 -18.11 1.11
CA LYS A 32 -8.64 -16.65 1.02
C LYS A 32 -7.45 -15.93 0.34
N ILE A 33 -6.64 -16.61 -0.47
CA ILE A 33 -5.47 -15.99 -1.10
C ILE A 33 -5.85 -14.85 -2.06
N ASP A 34 -6.99 -14.99 -2.74
CA ASP A 34 -7.56 -13.98 -3.63
C ASP A 34 -7.82 -12.65 -2.92
N ALA A 35 -8.56 -12.69 -1.81
CA ALA A 35 -8.82 -11.50 -1.00
C ALA A 35 -7.53 -10.86 -0.41
N ALA A 36 -6.46 -11.64 -0.22
CA ALA A 36 -5.17 -11.09 0.19
C ALA A 36 -4.45 -10.38 -0.97
N PHE A 37 -4.56 -10.88 -2.20
CA PHE A 37 -4.06 -10.21 -3.39
C PHE A 37 -4.84 -8.94 -3.71
N ASP A 38 -6.18 -8.99 -3.59
CA ASP A 38 -7.06 -7.84 -3.78
C ASP A 38 -6.73 -6.74 -2.75
N MET A 39 -6.61 -7.09 -1.46
CA MET A 39 -6.25 -6.15 -0.41
C MET A 39 -4.90 -5.45 -0.66
N LEU A 40 -3.90 -6.19 -1.15
CA LEU A 40 -2.59 -5.63 -1.45
C LEU A 40 -2.52 -4.91 -2.81
N GLY A 41 -3.58 -5.00 -3.63
CA GLY A 41 -3.59 -4.47 -4.99
C GLY A 41 -2.56 -5.13 -5.91
N VAL A 42 -2.33 -6.43 -5.73
CA VAL A 42 -1.40 -7.21 -6.58
C VAL A 42 -1.88 -7.22 -8.02
N THR A 43 -0.99 -6.96 -8.97
CA THR A 43 -1.29 -6.80 -10.40
C THR A 43 -0.88 -8.02 -11.24
N HIS A 44 0.12 -8.77 -10.79
CA HIS A 44 0.72 -9.88 -11.52
C HIS A 44 1.20 -10.98 -10.58
N LEU A 45 1.26 -12.23 -11.06
CA LEU A 45 1.65 -13.38 -10.25
C LEU A 45 2.82 -14.17 -10.84
N ARG A 46 3.80 -14.52 -10.01
CA ARG A 46 4.87 -15.47 -10.39
C ARG A 46 4.58 -16.86 -9.86
N TYR A 47 4.45 -17.86 -10.74
CA TYR A 47 4.12 -19.26 -10.38
C TYR A 47 5.08 -20.28 -11.01
N PRO A 48 5.51 -21.35 -10.31
CA PRO A 48 5.28 -21.68 -8.90
C PRO A 48 6.30 -20.97 -7.99
N ALA A 49 6.76 -19.78 -8.40
CA ALA A 49 7.74 -18.97 -7.68
C ALA A 49 9.01 -19.79 -7.35
N GLY A 50 9.46 -19.74 -6.10
CA GLY A 50 10.64 -20.44 -5.59
C GLY A 50 10.63 -21.97 -5.72
N GLN A 51 9.52 -22.58 -6.18
CA GLN A 51 9.36 -24.04 -6.28
C GLN A 51 9.55 -24.61 -7.70
N ALA A 52 10.09 -23.83 -8.65
CA ALA A 52 10.23 -24.26 -10.05
C ALA A 52 10.90 -25.65 -10.19
N GLN A 53 11.98 -25.90 -9.44
CA GLN A 53 12.71 -27.16 -9.48
C GLN A 53 11.93 -28.34 -8.86
N GLN A 54 11.24 -28.10 -7.74
CA GLN A 54 10.53 -29.13 -6.98
C GLN A 54 9.19 -29.50 -7.61
N GLU A 55 8.47 -28.52 -8.14
CA GLU A 55 7.15 -28.73 -8.76
C GLU A 55 7.29 -29.26 -10.19
N ASN A 56 8.33 -28.84 -10.92
CA ASN A 56 8.61 -29.22 -12.30
C ASN A 56 7.34 -29.15 -13.19
N ILE A 57 6.83 -27.93 -13.37
CA ILE A 57 5.57 -27.69 -14.08
C ILE A 57 5.59 -28.12 -15.55
N THR A 58 6.77 -28.33 -16.13
CA THR A 58 6.95 -28.76 -17.53
C THR A 58 6.75 -30.28 -17.71
N GLN A 59 6.66 -31.04 -16.61
CA GLN A 59 6.42 -32.48 -16.68
C GLN A 59 4.93 -32.79 -16.96
N MET A 60 4.66 -33.35 -18.14
CA MET A 60 3.33 -33.83 -18.52
C MET A 60 2.97 -35.15 -17.81
N VAL A 61 1.80 -35.20 -17.16
CA VAL A 61 1.29 -36.37 -16.43
C VAL A 61 0.16 -37.01 -17.22
N ASN A 62 0.37 -38.23 -17.72
CA ASN A 62 -0.59 -38.94 -18.59
C ASN A 62 -1.03 -38.13 -19.83
N GLY A 63 -0.15 -37.27 -20.36
CA GLY A 63 -0.42 -36.41 -21.51
C GLY A 63 -1.23 -35.14 -21.17
N GLY A 64 -1.36 -34.79 -19.89
CA GLY A 64 -1.96 -33.52 -19.43
C GLY A 64 -0.99 -32.73 -18.55
N LEU A 65 -1.35 -31.47 -18.28
CA LEU A 65 -0.61 -30.61 -17.35
C LEU A 65 -0.56 -31.23 -15.94
N ASN A 66 0.47 -30.90 -15.17
CA ASN A 66 0.48 -31.15 -13.73
C ASN A 66 -0.81 -30.58 -13.11
N SER A 67 -1.43 -31.32 -12.17
CA SER A 67 -2.71 -30.94 -11.56
C SER A 67 -2.69 -29.59 -10.84
N LYS A 68 -1.59 -29.21 -10.18
CA LYS A 68 -1.46 -27.91 -9.51
C LYS A 68 -1.35 -26.78 -10.53
N LEU A 69 -0.61 -26.98 -11.61
CA LEU A 69 -0.58 -26.00 -12.70
C LEU A 69 -1.97 -25.86 -13.33
N ALA A 70 -2.68 -26.96 -13.61
CA ALA A 70 -4.04 -26.88 -14.14
C ALA A 70 -4.98 -26.12 -13.20
N GLU A 71 -4.93 -26.39 -11.89
CA GLU A 71 -5.69 -25.65 -10.88
C GLU A 71 -5.34 -24.16 -10.85
N PHE A 72 -4.05 -23.83 -10.92
CA PHE A 72 -3.58 -22.45 -10.97
C PHE A 72 -4.06 -21.72 -12.25
N LEU A 73 -3.97 -22.34 -13.43
CA LEU A 73 -4.42 -21.74 -14.68
C LEU A 73 -5.93 -21.49 -14.67
N ASP A 74 -6.73 -22.45 -14.20
CA ASP A 74 -8.19 -22.29 -14.03
C ASP A 74 -8.50 -21.13 -13.08
N TRP A 75 -7.75 -21.01 -11.98
CA TRP A 75 -7.89 -19.92 -11.02
C TRP A 75 -7.49 -18.56 -11.64
N ALA A 76 -6.34 -18.48 -12.32
CA ALA A 76 -5.86 -17.24 -12.93
C ALA A 76 -6.82 -16.73 -14.01
N VAL A 77 -7.36 -17.63 -14.83
CA VAL A 77 -8.39 -17.31 -15.83
C VAL A 77 -9.66 -16.78 -15.17
N LYS A 78 -10.12 -17.42 -14.08
CA LYS A 78 -11.34 -17.00 -13.39
C LYS A 78 -11.24 -15.59 -12.78
N HIS A 79 -10.05 -15.18 -12.37
CA HIS A 79 -9.82 -13.88 -11.72
C HIS A 79 -9.10 -12.89 -12.65
N GLU A 80 -8.96 -13.22 -13.93
CA GLU A 80 -8.31 -12.39 -14.96
C GLU A 80 -6.92 -11.89 -14.53
N ARG A 81 -6.15 -12.74 -13.84
CA ARG A 81 -4.85 -12.37 -13.26
C ARG A 81 -3.71 -12.70 -14.23
N PRO A 82 -2.92 -11.71 -14.69
CA PRO A 82 -1.69 -11.96 -15.42
C PRO A 82 -0.67 -12.72 -14.57
N PHE A 83 0.13 -13.57 -15.22
CA PHE A 83 1.13 -14.38 -14.53
C PHE A 83 2.33 -14.78 -15.38
N SER A 84 3.42 -15.10 -14.67
CA SER A 84 4.66 -15.67 -15.19
C SER A 84 4.80 -17.13 -14.76
N LEU A 85 5.36 -17.97 -15.64
CA LEU A 85 5.67 -19.36 -15.35
C LEU A 85 7.17 -19.58 -15.17
N SER A 86 7.60 -19.92 -13.95
CA SER A 86 8.98 -20.31 -13.66
C SER A 86 9.19 -21.80 -13.99
N ILE A 87 10.05 -22.09 -14.97
CA ILE A 87 10.34 -23.46 -15.43
C ILE A 87 11.66 -23.99 -14.84
N PRO A 88 11.80 -25.32 -14.63
CA PRO A 88 13.03 -25.88 -14.05
C PRO A 88 14.17 -25.96 -15.07
N VAL A 89 15.38 -26.11 -14.53
CA VAL A 89 16.66 -26.27 -15.25
C VAL A 89 17.42 -27.50 -14.72
N GLY A 90 18.66 -27.73 -15.16
CA GLY A 90 19.46 -28.88 -14.74
C GLY A 90 18.87 -30.20 -15.22
N GLU A 91 18.90 -31.21 -14.36
CA GLU A 91 18.37 -32.55 -14.67
C GLU A 91 16.86 -32.57 -14.96
N SER A 92 16.13 -31.51 -14.59
CA SER A 92 14.69 -31.37 -14.84
C SER A 92 14.34 -30.51 -16.05
N LEU A 93 15.33 -29.98 -16.77
CA LEU A 93 15.10 -29.22 -17.99
C LEU A 93 14.38 -30.10 -19.03
N ALA A 94 13.23 -29.65 -19.51
CA ALA A 94 12.48 -30.35 -20.54
C ALA A 94 13.26 -30.41 -21.86
N THR A 95 13.22 -31.54 -22.54
CA THR A 95 13.70 -31.64 -23.93
C THR A 95 12.81 -30.82 -24.87
N GLN A 96 13.31 -30.43 -26.04
CA GLN A 96 12.52 -29.66 -27.02
C GLN A 96 11.12 -30.26 -27.29
N PRO A 97 10.94 -31.57 -27.55
CA PRO A 97 9.59 -32.13 -27.75
C PRO A 97 8.68 -32.01 -26.51
N GLN A 98 9.24 -32.16 -25.31
CA GLN A 98 8.49 -32.00 -24.07
C GLN A 98 8.10 -30.52 -23.86
N MET A 99 8.98 -29.58 -24.21
CA MET A 99 8.68 -28.15 -24.14
C MET A 99 7.55 -27.78 -25.11
N ASN A 100 7.56 -28.31 -26.33
CA ASN A 100 6.48 -28.08 -27.31
C ASN A 100 5.15 -28.62 -26.80
N GLU A 101 5.15 -29.83 -26.21
CA GLU A 101 3.94 -30.42 -25.60
C GLU A 101 3.43 -29.57 -24.42
N PHE A 102 4.33 -29.13 -23.55
CA PHE A 102 4.02 -28.29 -22.40
C PHE A 102 3.43 -26.94 -22.80
N VAL A 103 4.13 -26.16 -23.65
CA VAL A 103 3.68 -24.83 -24.11
C VAL A 103 2.32 -24.93 -24.79
N ARG A 104 2.14 -25.91 -25.67
CA ARG A 104 0.85 -26.15 -26.31
C ARG A 104 -0.25 -26.44 -25.28
N ALA A 105 0.01 -27.32 -24.32
CA ALA A 105 -0.98 -27.67 -23.32
C ALA A 105 -1.36 -26.48 -22.41
N VAL A 106 -0.40 -25.61 -22.08
CA VAL A 106 -0.66 -24.37 -21.32
C VAL A 106 -1.59 -23.44 -22.11
N TYR A 107 -1.26 -23.14 -23.36
CA TYR A 107 -2.09 -22.24 -24.17
C TYR A 107 -3.44 -22.84 -24.57
N ASP A 108 -3.52 -24.15 -24.79
CA ASP A 108 -4.77 -24.87 -25.00
C ASP A 108 -5.68 -24.76 -23.75
N ALA A 109 -5.10 -24.77 -22.55
CA ALA A 109 -5.84 -24.58 -21.30
C ALA A 109 -6.29 -23.12 -21.09
N LEU A 110 -5.47 -22.14 -21.48
CA LEU A 110 -5.81 -20.71 -21.38
C LEU A 110 -6.87 -20.28 -22.42
N GLY A 111 -6.85 -20.89 -23.61
CA GLY A 111 -7.78 -20.59 -24.70
C GLY A 111 -7.78 -19.08 -25.06
N PRO A 112 -8.93 -18.39 -25.00
CA PRO A 112 -9.01 -16.95 -25.32
C PRO A 112 -8.25 -16.06 -24.33
N ASN A 113 -7.88 -16.59 -23.16
CA ASN A 113 -7.17 -15.86 -22.11
C ASN A 113 -5.65 -16.06 -22.20
N SER A 114 -5.13 -16.43 -23.37
CA SER A 114 -3.70 -16.63 -23.61
C SER A 114 -2.84 -15.41 -23.28
N HIS A 115 -3.41 -14.21 -23.32
CA HIS A 115 -2.75 -12.95 -22.97
C HIS A 115 -2.41 -12.83 -21.47
N LEU A 116 -3.00 -13.66 -20.60
CA LEU A 116 -2.68 -13.66 -19.16
C LEU A 116 -1.29 -14.23 -18.88
N LEU A 117 -0.75 -15.12 -19.73
CA LEU A 117 0.64 -15.57 -19.60
C LEU A 117 1.55 -14.52 -20.21
N THR A 118 2.25 -13.76 -19.35
CA THR A 118 3.07 -12.64 -19.80
C THR A 118 4.54 -13.01 -19.98
N SER A 119 5.05 -13.99 -19.21
CA SER A 119 6.44 -14.42 -19.34
C SER A 119 6.73 -15.84 -18.86
N PHE A 120 7.85 -16.39 -19.31
CA PHE A 120 8.51 -17.55 -18.73
C PHE A 120 9.81 -17.13 -18.05
N GLU A 121 9.97 -17.51 -16.78
CA GLU A 121 11.23 -17.38 -16.06
C GLU A 121 11.99 -18.71 -16.09
N VAL A 122 13.27 -18.67 -16.46
CA VAL A 122 14.10 -19.86 -16.62
C VAL A 122 14.88 -20.14 -15.34
N GLY A 123 14.42 -21.13 -14.57
CA GLY A 123 15.02 -21.57 -13.32
C GLY A 123 14.57 -20.75 -12.11
N ASN A 124 15.04 -21.19 -10.93
CA ASN A 124 14.92 -20.44 -9.69
C ASN A 124 16.09 -20.80 -8.76
N GLU A 125 16.79 -19.78 -8.26
CA GLU A 125 17.94 -19.87 -7.35
C GLU A 125 18.92 -20.99 -7.74
N TYR A 126 19.31 -21.00 -9.02
CA TYR A 126 20.11 -22.06 -9.62
C TYR A 126 21.41 -22.34 -8.83
N TRP A 127 21.98 -21.32 -8.20
CA TRP A 127 23.20 -21.36 -7.41
C TRP A 127 23.15 -22.33 -6.22
N SER A 128 21.95 -22.77 -5.82
CA SER A 128 21.78 -23.78 -4.77
C SER A 128 22.11 -25.21 -5.24
N PHE A 129 22.13 -25.49 -6.55
CA PHE A 129 22.34 -26.84 -7.10
C PHE A 129 23.20 -26.92 -8.36
N GLN A 130 23.53 -25.81 -9.03
CA GLN A 130 24.41 -25.78 -10.20
C GLN A 130 25.32 -24.55 -10.24
N SER A 131 26.40 -24.63 -11.04
CA SER A 131 27.30 -23.50 -11.30
C SER A 131 26.66 -22.49 -12.27
N ALA A 132 27.18 -21.26 -12.28
CA ALA A 132 26.76 -20.23 -13.23
C ALA A 132 26.99 -20.65 -14.69
N ASP A 133 28.13 -21.27 -14.99
CA ASP A 133 28.43 -21.85 -16.30
C ASP A 133 27.41 -22.93 -16.73
N SER A 134 27.10 -23.90 -15.87
CA SER A 134 26.10 -24.94 -16.16
C SER A 134 24.70 -24.34 -16.33
N TYR A 135 24.37 -23.35 -15.51
CA TYR A 135 23.10 -22.64 -15.63
C TYR A 135 23.01 -21.87 -16.95
N GLY A 136 24.07 -21.19 -17.39
CA GLY A 136 24.09 -20.49 -18.67
C GLY A 136 23.84 -21.42 -19.85
N GLU A 137 24.46 -22.61 -19.84
CA GLU A 137 24.22 -23.63 -20.86
C GLU A 137 22.75 -24.07 -20.90
N ASP A 138 22.15 -24.33 -19.73
CA ASP A 138 20.75 -24.73 -19.61
C ASP A 138 19.78 -23.60 -19.94
N ALA A 139 20.09 -22.37 -19.53
CA ALA A 139 19.24 -21.21 -19.75
C ALA A 139 19.16 -20.85 -21.23
N SER A 140 20.29 -20.80 -21.93
CA SER A 140 20.35 -20.58 -23.38
C SER A 140 19.57 -21.67 -24.15
N LYS A 141 19.69 -22.94 -23.74
CA LYS A 141 18.89 -24.04 -24.31
C LYS A 141 17.41 -23.87 -24.02
N ALA A 142 17.03 -23.54 -22.79
CA ALA A 142 15.63 -23.39 -22.39
C ALA A 142 14.95 -22.26 -23.17
N VAL A 143 15.60 -21.10 -23.31
CA VAL A 143 15.10 -19.96 -24.12
C VAL A 143 14.94 -20.39 -25.58
N THR A 144 15.92 -21.09 -26.15
CA THR A 144 15.81 -21.63 -27.51
C THR A 144 14.61 -22.58 -27.65
N TYR A 145 14.41 -23.47 -26.67
CA TYR A 145 13.32 -24.43 -26.70
C TYR A 145 11.96 -23.75 -26.58
N LEU A 146 11.82 -22.78 -25.68
CA LEU A 146 10.63 -21.97 -25.53
C LEU A 146 10.32 -21.21 -26.82
N LYS A 147 11.31 -20.55 -27.42
CA LYS A 147 11.13 -19.81 -28.69
C LYS A 147 10.58 -20.71 -29.79
N HIS A 148 11.18 -21.87 -30.01
CA HIS A 148 10.68 -22.81 -31.01
C HIS A 148 9.28 -23.35 -30.68
N ALA A 149 8.97 -23.57 -29.41
CA ALA A 149 7.65 -24.03 -28.98
C ALA A 149 6.57 -22.97 -29.22
N ILE A 150 6.87 -21.70 -28.96
CA ILE A 150 5.99 -20.56 -29.24
C ILE A 150 5.79 -20.37 -30.75
N ASP A 151 6.87 -20.44 -31.53
CA ASP A 151 6.79 -20.34 -32.99
C ASP A 151 5.91 -21.46 -33.58
N GLU A 152 6.12 -22.71 -33.16
CA GLU A 152 5.30 -23.84 -33.59
C GLU A 152 3.83 -23.65 -33.18
N PHE A 153 3.57 -23.17 -31.97
CA PHE A 153 2.21 -22.89 -31.51
C PHE A 153 1.53 -21.84 -32.40
N ASN A 154 2.20 -20.71 -32.65
CA ASN A 154 1.71 -19.62 -33.49
C ASN A 154 1.50 -20.04 -34.96
N GLU A 155 2.36 -20.91 -35.51
CA GLU A 155 2.21 -21.46 -36.86
C GLU A 155 1.01 -22.42 -36.98
N THR A 156 0.75 -23.19 -35.92
CA THR A 156 -0.29 -24.24 -35.92
C THR A 156 -1.68 -23.73 -35.49
N HIS A 157 -1.76 -22.62 -34.76
CA HIS A 157 -3.01 -22.04 -34.23
C HIS A 157 -3.36 -20.72 -34.94
N VAL A 158 -3.69 -20.80 -36.22
CA VAL A 158 -4.05 -19.65 -37.06
C VAL A 158 -5.17 -18.81 -36.41
N GLY A 159 -4.88 -17.54 -36.13
CA GLY A 159 -5.82 -16.58 -35.53
C GLY A 159 -5.58 -16.33 -34.04
N VAL A 160 -4.68 -17.08 -33.40
CA VAL A 160 -4.14 -16.80 -32.06
C VAL A 160 -2.66 -16.50 -32.25
N GLN A 161 -2.19 -15.39 -31.69
CA GLN A 161 -0.76 -15.05 -31.63
C GLN A 161 -0.42 -14.80 -30.18
N VAL A 162 0.62 -15.47 -29.70
CA VAL A 162 1.14 -15.33 -28.33
C VAL A 162 2.61 -14.96 -28.40
N ASP A 163 3.04 -14.12 -27.47
CA ASP A 163 4.40 -13.57 -27.43
C ASP A 163 4.82 -13.30 -25.97
N PRO A 164 4.96 -14.36 -25.15
CA PRO A 164 5.39 -14.20 -23.77
C PRO A 164 6.89 -13.86 -23.71
N LYS A 165 7.28 -13.04 -22.75
CA LYS A 165 8.70 -12.69 -22.53
C LYS A 165 9.50 -13.88 -22.00
N PHE A 166 10.77 -13.98 -22.35
CA PHE A 166 11.70 -14.95 -21.76
C PHE A 166 12.70 -14.26 -20.83
N LEU A 167 12.71 -14.70 -19.57
CA LEU A 167 13.49 -14.10 -18.50
C LEU A 167 14.50 -15.09 -17.93
N VAL A 168 15.74 -14.65 -17.70
CA VAL A 168 16.82 -15.50 -17.16
C VAL A 168 17.43 -14.91 -15.89
N GLN A 169 17.82 -15.79 -14.96
CA GLN A 169 18.40 -15.37 -13.68
C GLN A 169 19.83 -14.88 -13.85
N THR A 170 20.12 -13.77 -13.19
CA THR A 170 21.46 -13.25 -13.00
C THR A 170 22.18 -13.99 -11.88
N ALA A 171 23.52 -13.92 -11.86
CA ALA A 171 24.28 -14.40 -10.72
C ALA A 171 24.18 -13.42 -9.54
N PRO A 172 23.79 -13.89 -8.33
CA PRO A 172 23.77 -13.06 -7.14
C PRO A 172 25.19 -12.80 -6.63
N PRO A 173 25.41 -11.72 -5.84
CA PRO A 173 26.71 -11.43 -5.24
C PRO A 173 27.02 -12.29 -4.02
N TRP A 174 26.03 -13.04 -3.52
CA TRP A 174 26.23 -14.17 -2.61
C TRP A 174 26.27 -15.44 -3.46
N HIS A 175 27.10 -16.44 -3.14
CA HIS A 175 27.37 -17.65 -3.95
C HIS A 175 28.36 -17.49 -5.13
N VAL A 176 29.20 -16.46 -5.13
CA VAL A 176 30.27 -16.30 -6.15
C VAL A 176 31.59 -17.03 -5.80
N GLY A 177 31.75 -17.49 -4.56
CA GLY A 177 32.97 -18.18 -4.11
C GLY A 177 34.19 -17.26 -4.15
N SER A 178 35.25 -17.68 -4.85
CA SER A 178 36.45 -16.86 -5.08
C SER A 178 36.37 -15.96 -6.31
N SER A 179 35.28 -16.03 -7.07
CA SER A 179 35.02 -15.20 -8.25
C SER A 179 34.26 -13.93 -7.88
N THR A 180 34.16 -12.98 -8.80
CA THR A 180 33.27 -11.82 -8.68
C THR A 180 31.87 -12.13 -9.23
N MET A 181 30.89 -11.30 -8.87
CA MET A 181 29.54 -11.35 -9.45
C MET A 181 29.59 -11.19 -10.98
N ASP A 182 30.44 -10.27 -11.47
CA ASP A 182 30.58 -10.01 -12.91
C ASP A 182 31.18 -11.19 -13.64
N GLU A 183 32.20 -11.86 -13.06
CA GLU A 183 32.77 -13.08 -13.63
C GLU A 183 31.70 -14.17 -13.74
N LYS A 184 30.83 -14.33 -12.73
CA LYS A 184 29.75 -15.33 -12.75
C LYS A 184 28.65 -15.00 -13.74
N ASN A 185 28.29 -13.74 -13.91
CA ASN A 185 27.33 -13.38 -14.95
C ASN A 185 27.94 -13.52 -16.35
N LYS A 186 29.23 -13.23 -16.56
CA LYS A 186 29.91 -13.50 -17.84
C LYS A 186 29.95 -15.00 -18.17
N GLU A 187 30.13 -15.86 -17.16
CA GLU A 187 30.00 -17.32 -17.32
C GLU A 187 28.59 -17.74 -17.80
N ILE A 188 27.55 -16.96 -17.49
CA ILE A 188 26.18 -17.19 -18.01
C ILE A 188 26.06 -16.66 -19.44
N ILE A 189 26.38 -15.37 -19.63
CA ILE A 189 26.19 -14.63 -20.89
C ILE A 189 26.95 -15.28 -22.05
N GLN A 190 28.12 -15.87 -21.81
CA GLN A 190 28.88 -16.56 -22.85
C GLN A 190 28.10 -17.69 -23.54
N HIS A 191 27.10 -18.31 -22.88
CA HIS A 191 26.29 -19.37 -23.52
C HIS A 191 25.19 -18.83 -24.43
N PHE A 192 24.94 -17.52 -24.41
CA PHE A 192 24.07 -16.83 -25.36
C PHE A 192 24.84 -16.35 -26.60
N ASP A 193 26.17 -16.42 -26.57
CA ASP A 193 27.05 -16.07 -27.68
C ASP A 193 27.31 -17.27 -28.61
N ALA A 194 27.33 -17.05 -29.92
CA ALA A 194 27.42 -18.14 -30.91
C ALA A 194 28.75 -18.94 -30.86
N ASN A 195 29.82 -18.36 -30.34
CA ASN A 195 31.17 -18.94 -30.23
C ASN A 195 31.62 -19.15 -28.78
N ASN A 196 30.77 -18.86 -27.80
CA ASN A 196 31.09 -18.82 -26.37
C ASN A 196 32.35 -17.98 -26.05
N ASP A 197 32.53 -16.86 -26.76
CA ASP A 197 33.67 -15.96 -26.59
C ASP A 197 33.20 -14.51 -26.71
N LEU A 198 33.09 -13.81 -25.58
CA LEU A 198 32.62 -12.43 -25.52
C LEU A 198 33.68 -11.39 -25.95
N SER A 199 34.88 -11.80 -26.37
CA SER A 199 35.98 -10.88 -26.69
C SER A 199 35.79 -10.09 -27.99
N ASP A 200 34.93 -10.56 -28.89
CA ASP A 200 34.49 -9.87 -30.11
C ASP A 200 33.06 -9.31 -30.03
N GLY A 201 32.52 -9.22 -28.81
CA GLY A 201 31.14 -8.84 -28.54
C GLY A 201 30.17 -10.00 -28.77
N LEU A 202 28.94 -9.87 -28.27
CA LEU A 202 27.96 -10.95 -28.34
C LEU A 202 27.49 -11.20 -29.79
N GLN A 203 27.76 -12.40 -30.29
CA GLN A 203 27.31 -12.91 -31.59
C GLN A 203 25.95 -13.59 -31.44
N ALA A 204 24.99 -13.15 -32.26
CA ALA A 204 23.59 -13.55 -32.13
C ALA A 204 23.36 -15.08 -32.23
N THR A 205 22.49 -15.56 -31.35
CA THR A 205 21.90 -16.90 -31.33
C THR A 205 20.38 -16.78 -31.24
N VAL A 206 19.65 -17.89 -31.46
CA VAL A 206 18.19 -17.92 -31.21
C VAL A 206 17.87 -17.50 -29.78
N ALA A 207 18.68 -17.95 -28.81
CA ALA A 207 18.49 -17.62 -27.41
C ALA A 207 18.73 -16.13 -27.13
N SER A 208 19.81 -15.54 -27.67
CA SER A 208 20.13 -14.14 -27.39
C SER A 208 19.13 -13.19 -28.03
N GLU A 209 18.65 -13.50 -29.25
CA GLU A 209 17.65 -12.68 -29.94
C GLU A 209 16.28 -12.78 -29.27
N ALA A 210 15.95 -13.93 -28.69
CA ALA A 210 14.67 -14.17 -28.00
C ALA A 210 14.68 -13.77 -26.51
N LEU A 211 15.82 -13.38 -25.94
CA LEU A 211 15.88 -13.01 -24.52
C LEU A 211 15.29 -11.62 -24.30
N ASP A 212 14.25 -11.51 -23.48
CA ASP A 212 13.59 -10.23 -23.24
C ASP A 212 14.05 -9.55 -21.94
N GLY A 213 14.53 -10.32 -20.97
CA GLY A 213 14.85 -9.76 -19.67
C GLY A 213 15.67 -10.64 -18.75
N ILE A 214 16.08 -10.04 -17.64
CA ILE A 214 16.90 -10.65 -16.61
C ILE A 214 16.22 -10.58 -15.25
N VAL A 215 16.60 -11.50 -14.37
CA VAL A 215 15.97 -11.70 -13.07
C VAL A 215 16.96 -11.63 -11.91
N SER A 216 16.58 -10.97 -10.83
CA SER A 216 17.30 -10.94 -9.56
C SER A 216 16.36 -11.12 -8.37
N HIS A 217 16.89 -11.65 -7.27
CA HIS A 217 16.21 -11.61 -5.96
C HIS A 217 16.82 -10.49 -5.10
N TYR A 218 15.99 -9.78 -4.34
CA TYR A 218 16.37 -8.61 -3.55
C TYR A 218 15.82 -8.64 -2.12
N TYR A 219 16.60 -9.21 -1.21
CA TYR A 219 16.28 -9.23 0.20
C TYR A 219 17.08 -8.21 1.00
N TYR A 220 16.39 -7.32 1.72
CA TYR A 220 17.04 -6.46 2.70
C TYR A 220 17.71 -7.31 3.78
N ASN A 221 19.01 -7.11 3.97
CA ASN A 221 19.85 -8.01 4.74
C ASN A 221 20.90 -7.23 5.55
N ASN A 222 20.48 -6.14 6.18
CA ASN A 222 21.33 -5.35 7.07
C ASN A 222 21.04 -5.66 8.54
N ASP A 223 22.11 -5.62 9.34
CA ASP A 223 22.05 -5.69 10.81
C ASP A 223 22.37 -4.29 11.32
N HIS A 224 21.44 -3.71 12.08
CA HIS A 224 21.52 -2.30 12.45
C HIS A 224 22.17 -2.06 13.81
N GLY A 225 22.26 -3.07 14.68
CA GLY A 225 22.62 -2.83 16.08
C GLY A 225 21.86 -1.62 16.64
N ASP A 226 22.60 -0.60 17.10
CA ASP A 226 22.02 0.64 17.64
C ASP A 226 21.70 1.72 16.57
N ASP A 227 22.31 1.67 15.37
CA ASP A 227 22.08 2.65 14.29
C ASP A 227 21.11 2.10 13.25
N ASN A 228 19.87 2.57 13.33
CA ASN A 228 18.79 2.09 12.49
C ASN A 228 18.66 2.84 11.15
N THR A 229 19.54 3.80 10.86
CA THR A 229 19.48 4.60 9.63
C THR A 229 19.90 3.82 8.38
N PHE A 230 19.46 4.28 7.21
CA PHE A 230 19.85 3.69 5.93
C PHE A 230 21.27 4.11 5.54
N SER A 231 22.08 3.09 5.29
CA SER A 231 23.51 3.23 5.07
C SER A 231 23.87 3.38 3.59
N HIS A 232 22.94 3.02 2.70
CA HIS A 232 23.17 2.86 1.26
C HIS A 232 24.30 1.85 0.97
N GLY A 233 24.51 0.93 1.91
CA GLY A 233 25.58 -0.06 1.89
C GLY A 233 25.20 -1.34 1.16
N TYR A 234 26.17 -2.25 1.04
CA TYR A 234 25.99 -3.54 0.36
C TYR A 234 24.81 -4.37 0.89
N HIS A 235 24.60 -4.36 2.20
CA HIS A 235 23.57 -5.15 2.87
C HIS A 235 22.14 -4.64 2.63
N GLU A 236 22.04 -3.37 2.29
CA GLU A 236 20.81 -2.68 1.92
C GLU A 236 20.57 -2.82 0.42
N LEU A 237 21.53 -2.45 -0.44
CA LEU A 237 21.36 -2.41 -1.90
C LEU A 237 21.52 -3.76 -2.61
N ARG A 238 22.23 -4.72 -2.01
CA ARG A 238 22.46 -6.08 -2.56
C ARG A 238 22.98 -6.13 -4.01
N GLN A 239 23.63 -5.06 -4.45
CA GLN A 239 24.15 -4.86 -5.81
C GLN A 239 23.10 -5.09 -6.91
N ILE A 240 21.87 -4.62 -6.72
CA ILE A 240 20.84 -4.75 -7.77
C ILE A 240 21.15 -3.91 -9.01
N GLY A 241 21.64 -2.66 -8.86
CA GLY A 241 21.99 -1.78 -9.98
C GLY A 241 23.14 -2.29 -10.86
N PRO A 242 24.36 -2.49 -10.30
CA PRO A 242 25.52 -2.94 -11.08
C PRO A 242 25.30 -4.26 -11.83
N ARG A 243 24.36 -5.09 -11.36
CA ARG A 243 24.04 -6.36 -11.99
C ARG A 243 23.33 -6.17 -13.33
N ALA A 244 22.36 -5.26 -13.40
CA ALA A 244 21.65 -4.97 -14.64
C ALA A 244 22.55 -4.26 -15.67
N GLU A 245 23.32 -3.26 -15.20
CA GLU A 245 24.26 -2.51 -16.04
C GLU A 245 25.18 -3.43 -16.85
N MET A 246 25.75 -4.46 -16.20
CA MET A 246 26.68 -5.37 -16.84
C MET A 246 26.02 -6.29 -17.89
N TRP A 247 24.74 -6.68 -17.73
CA TRP A 247 24.05 -7.43 -18.79
C TRP A 247 23.79 -6.55 -20.02
N ASN A 248 23.40 -5.30 -19.78
CA ASN A 248 23.14 -4.32 -20.84
C ASN A 248 24.41 -3.90 -21.62
N GLU A 249 25.61 -4.20 -21.12
CA GLU A 249 26.86 -4.02 -21.88
C GLU A 249 27.01 -5.02 -23.06
N PHE A 250 26.37 -6.19 -23.00
CA PHE A 250 26.55 -7.26 -23.98
C PHE A 250 25.40 -7.39 -24.98
N PHE A 251 24.17 -7.07 -24.58
CA PHE A 251 23.00 -7.18 -25.43
C PHE A 251 22.73 -5.87 -26.18
N VAL A 252 22.37 -5.98 -27.46
CA VAL A 252 22.03 -4.81 -28.29
C VAL A 252 20.62 -4.32 -27.98
N GLN A 253 19.71 -5.25 -27.66
CA GLN A 253 18.40 -4.91 -27.12
C GLN A 253 18.52 -4.56 -25.64
N GLU A 254 17.67 -3.63 -25.21
CA GLU A 254 17.44 -3.36 -23.80
C GLU A 254 16.73 -4.57 -23.19
N LEU A 255 17.23 -5.05 -22.06
CA LEU A 255 16.67 -6.19 -21.34
C LEU A 255 15.86 -5.67 -20.16
N ASP A 256 14.62 -6.13 -20.03
CA ASP A 256 13.78 -5.81 -18.87
C ASP A 256 14.45 -6.33 -17.59
N TYR A 257 14.57 -5.50 -16.56
CA TYR A 257 15.09 -5.92 -15.28
C TYR A 257 13.97 -6.26 -14.29
N ASN A 258 13.84 -7.55 -13.96
CA ASN A 258 12.78 -8.05 -13.10
C ASN A 258 13.34 -8.46 -11.72
N ILE A 259 12.74 -7.95 -10.63
CA ILE A 259 13.00 -8.41 -9.27
C ILE A 259 11.91 -9.38 -8.84
N THR A 260 12.09 -10.67 -9.10
CA THR A 260 11.02 -11.67 -8.96
C THR A 260 10.88 -12.25 -7.54
N GLU A 261 11.69 -11.77 -6.60
CA GLU A 261 11.56 -12.08 -5.18
C GLU A 261 12.21 -10.99 -4.33
N TRP A 262 11.40 -10.20 -3.60
CA TRP A 262 11.92 -9.16 -2.71
C TRP A 262 11.09 -8.98 -1.45
N ASN A 263 11.76 -8.63 -0.34
CA ASN A 263 11.21 -8.15 0.94
C ASN A 263 12.37 -7.90 1.94
N VAL A 264 12.04 -7.61 3.19
CA VAL A 264 12.91 -7.85 4.34
C VAL A 264 13.19 -9.35 4.46
N GLN A 265 14.46 -9.72 4.61
CA GLN A 265 14.81 -11.12 4.82
C GLN A 265 14.16 -11.64 6.11
N ASN A 266 13.48 -12.78 6.05
CA ASN A 266 12.72 -13.34 7.18
C ASN A 266 13.55 -13.55 8.47
N SER A 267 14.87 -13.72 8.36
CA SER A 267 15.78 -13.86 9.50
C SER A 267 16.28 -12.54 10.09
N ARG A 268 15.88 -11.39 9.53
CA ARG A 268 16.18 -10.04 10.06
C ARG A 268 15.03 -9.61 10.95
N PHE A 269 14.93 -10.26 12.11
CA PHE A 269 13.81 -10.10 13.04
C PHE A 269 13.74 -8.69 13.64
N ASP A 270 14.89 -8.03 13.78
CA ASP A 270 15.05 -6.65 14.22
C ASP A 270 14.58 -5.60 13.19
N GLN A 271 14.21 -6.03 11.97
CA GLN A 271 13.73 -5.21 10.87
C GLN A 271 12.30 -5.57 10.41
N GLN A 272 11.56 -6.36 11.20
CA GLN A 272 10.17 -6.71 10.89
C GLN A 272 9.17 -5.68 11.45
N GLY A 273 7.86 -5.93 11.35
CA GLY A 273 6.82 -5.04 11.89
C GLY A 273 6.90 -3.64 11.31
N LEU A 274 6.79 -2.60 12.15
CA LEU A 274 6.75 -1.21 11.71
C LEU A 274 8.05 -0.76 11.03
N LYS A 275 9.21 -1.28 11.49
CA LYS A 275 10.50 -1.07 10.81
C LYS A 275 10.51 -1.58 9.36
N ALA A 276 9.82 -2.69 9.09
CA ALA A 276 9.76 -3.23 7.73
C ALA A 276 9.02 -2.30 6.78
N ALA A 277 8.09 -1.48 7.28
CA ALA A 277 7.34 -0.54 6.46
C ALA A 277 8.26 0.50 5.79
N SER A 278 9.15 1.12 6.57
CA SER A 278 10.17 2.03 6.02
C SER A 278 11.17 1.32 5.10
N VAL A 279 11.52 0.06 5.41
CA VAL A 279 12.48 -0.72 4.60
C VAL A 279 11.89 -1.06 3.24
N VAL A 280 10.60 -1.41 3.17
CA VAL A 280 9.91 -1.70 1.91
C VAL A 280 9.85 -0.47 1.01
N LEU A 281 9.58 0.71 1.58
CA LEU A 281 9.64 1.99 0.85
C LEU A 281 11.03 2.26 0.28
N GLU A 282 12.06 2.09 1.11
CA GLU A 282 13.46 2.29 0.70
C GLU A 282 13.91 1.27 -0.35
N GLN A 283 13.52 0.00 -0.21
CA GLN A 283 13.78 -1.01 -1.24
C GLN A 283 13.11 -0.64 -2.56
N PHE A 284 11.90 -0.07 -2.53
CA PHE A 284 11.17 0.35 -3.72
C PHE A 284 11.87 1.51 -4.43
N GLU A 285 12.31 2.54 -3.70
CA GLU A 285 13.15 3.61 -4.26
C GLU A 285 14.41 3.04 -4.92
N ASN A 286 15.12 2.16 -4.23
CA ASN A 286 16.34 1.53 -4.75
C ASN A 286 16.10 0.70 -6.01
N MET A 287 14.94 0.02 -6.12
CA MET A 287 14.56 -0.70 -7.33
C MET A 287 14.33 0.25 -8.50
N LEU A 288 13.66 1.39 -8.28
CA LEU A 288 13.48 2.40 -9.32
C LEU A 288 14.81 3.03 -9.74
N ILE A 289 15.71 3.34 -8.80
CA ILE A 289 17.06 3.83 -9.12
C ILE A 289 17.83 2.81 -9.98
N ALA A 290 17.66 1.52 -9.70
CA ALA A 290 18.31 0.43 -10.43
C ALA A 290 17.68 0.12 -11.80
N GLY A 291 16.59 0.80 -12.18
CA GLY A 291 15.89 0.55 -13.45
C GLY A 291 15.15 -0.78 -13.47
N VAL A 292 14.59 -1.20 -12.35
CA VAL A 292 13.70 -2.37 -12.29
C VAL A 292 12.41 -2.03 -13.03
N ASP A 293 11.95 -2.92 -13.90
CA ASP A 293 10.74 -2.78 -14.73
C ASP A 293 9.53 -3.50 -14.13
N ALA A 294 9.77 -4.57 -13.37
CA ALA A 294 8.75 -5.36 -12.68
C ALA A 294 9.29 -5.99 -11.41
N ALA A 295 8.42 -6.19 -10.41
CA ALA A 295 8.82 -6.75 -9.13
C ALA A 295 7.73 -7.63 -8.51
N ASP A 296 8.13 -8.78 -7.96
CA ASP A 296 7.25 -9.72 -7.28
C ASP A 296 7.59 -9.84 -5.79
N VAL A 297 6.69 -9.35 -4.93
CA VAL A 297 6.93 -9.35 -3.49
C VAL A 297 6.84 -10.76 -2.89
N TRP A 298 7.72 -11.05 -1.92
CA TRP A 298 7.70 -12.28 -1.14
C TRP A 298 7.50 -12.01 0.36
N SER A 299 6.42 -12.39 1.01
CA SER A 299 5.32 -13.22 0.54
C SER A 299 4.00 -12.63 1.02
N VAL A 300 2.93 -12.92 0.30
CA VAL A 300 1.60 -12.39 0.63
C VAL A 300 1.08 -13.09 1.88
N ARG A 301 0.82 -14.41 1.82
CA ARG A 301 0.45 -15.23 2.99
C ARG A 301 1.50 -16.30 3.26
N ASN A 302 2.01 -16.38 4.50
CA ASN A 302 3.04 -17.37 4.87
C ASN A 302 3.11 -17.59 6.39
N LYS A 303 3.87 -18.61 6.84
CA LYS A 303 4.16 -18.87 8.27
C LYS A 303 5.49 -18.26 8.71
N ASN A 304 5.75 -17.05 8.21
CA ASN A 304 7.01 -16.33 8.31
C ASN A 304 6.72 -14.88 8.72
N TYR A 305 7.72 -14.20 9.27
CA TYR A 305 7.60 -12.87 9.85
C TYR A 305 7.43 -11.79 8.77
N ASN A 306 7.98 -12.02 7.57
CA ASN A 306 7.92 -11.08 6.45
C ASN A 306 6.69 -11.27 5.54
N SER A 307 5.61 -11.88 6.04
CA SER A 307 4.38 -11.99 5.25
C SER A 307 3.54 -10.71 5.37
N LEU A 308 3.01 -10.25 4.23
CA LEU A 308 2.31 -8.97 4.13
C LEU A 308 0.83 -9.02 4.54
N ALA A 309 0.17 -10.18 4.39
CA ALA A 309 -1.28 -10.32 4.52
C ALA A 309 -1.72 -11.48 5.44
N GLY A 310 -0.89 -11.84 6.43
CA GLY A 310 -1.23 -12.81 7.47
C GLY A 310 -0.80 -14.27 7.22
N GLY A 311 -1.24 -15.17 8.11
CA GLY A 311 -0.92 -16.61 8.08
C GLY A 311 -1.61 -17.34 6.92
N ILE A 312 -1.43 -18.67 6.80
CA ILE A 312 -1.97 -19.45 5.66
C ILE A 312 -3.25 -20.24 5.98
N MET A 313 -3.70 -20.29 7.24
CA MET A 313 -4.90 -21.04 7.60
C MET A 313 -6.17 -20.24 7.24
N GLU A 314 -7.33 -20.91 7.25
CA GLU A 314 -8.62 -20.27 6.96
C GLU A 314 -9.02 -19.28 8.06
N GLU A 315 -8.69 -19.61 9.31
CA GLU A 315 -8.97 -18.83 10.51
C GLU A 315 -7.99 -17.68 10.71
N ASN A 316 -6.83 -17.69 10.03
CA ASN A 316 -5.95 -16.52 10.04
C ASN A 316 -6.68 -15.35 9.35
N PRO A 317 -6.79 -14.18 10.01
CA PRO A 317 -7.37 -13.00 9.38
C PRO A 317 -6.54 -12.56 8.17
N ILE A 318 -7.21 -11.92 7.21
CA ILE A 318 -6.53 -11.14 6.18
C ILE A 318 -6.49 -9.72 6.72
N HIS A 319 -5.29 -9.25 7.03
CA HIS A 319 -5.02 -7.88 7.42
C HIS A 319 -3.58 -7.56 7.02
N PRO A 320 -3.29 -6.29 6.71
CA PRO A 320 -1.93 -5.91 6.39
C PRO A 320 -1.07 -5.99 7.65
N SER A 321 0.13 -6.57 7.52
CA SER A 321 1.23 -6.21 8.42
C SER A 321 1.65 -4.76 8.15
N PRO A 322 2.45 -4.10 8.99
CA PRO A 322 2.90 -2.74 8.71
C PRO A 322 3.62 -2.59 7.36
N ALA A 323 4.43 -3.58 6.96
CA ALA A 323 5.02 -3.63 5.62
C ALA A 323 3.98 -3.83 4.51
N GLY A 324 2.93 -4.62 4.78
CA GLY A 324 1.79 -4.77 3.88
C GLY A 324 1.06 -3.44 3.69
N GLN A 325 0.91 -2.64 4.75
CA GLN A 325 0.28 -1.32 4.68
C GLN A 325 1.10 -0.34 3.83
N ALA A 326 2.44 -0.33 3.98
CA ALA A 326 3.31 0.44 3.09
C ALA A 326 3.14 0.04 1.62
N PHE A 327 3.08 -1.27 1.34
CA PHE A 327 2.87 -1.80 0.00
C PHE A 327 1.51 -1.36 -0.60
N ILE A 328 0.44 -1.41 0.19
CA ILE A 328 -0.90 -0.89 -0.19
C ILE A 328 -0.82 0.59 -0.53
N TRP A 329 -0.22 1.40 0.34
CA TRP A 329 -0.10 2.85 0.10
C TRP A 329 0.66 3.15 -1.18
N MET A 330 1.77 2.46 -1.45
CA MET A 330 2.49 2.60 -2.71
C MET A 330 1.59 2.29 -3.92
N ARG A 331 0.80 1.22 -3.86
CA ARG A 331 -0.09 0.84 -4.97
C ARG A 331 -1.18 1.87 -5.22
N GLU A 332 -1.80 2.39 -4.16
CA GLU A 332 -2.88 3.38 -4.22
C GLU A 332 -2.36 4.76 -4.67
N SER A 333 -1.23 5.18 -4.12
CA SER A 333 -0.76 6.55 -4.27
C SER A 333 0.19 6.74 -5.44
N LEU A 334 0.98 5.73 -5.82
CA LEU A 334 2.02 5.90 -6.83
C LEU A 334 1.58 5.51 -8.24
N VAL A 335 0.42 4.87 -8.41
CA VAL A 335 -0.14 4.49 -9.71
C VAL A 335 -1.58 5.02 -9.81
N GLY A 336 -1.84 5.85 -10.82
CA GLY A 336 -3.17 6.37 -11.10
C GLY A 336 -4.11 5.32 -11.70
N GLU A 337 -5.40 5.63 -11.75
CA GLU A 337 -6.43 4.77 -12.37
C GLU A 337 -6.20 4.53 -13.86
N ASP A 338 -5.49 5.45 -14.54
CA ASP A 338 -5.09 5.30 -15.94
C ASP A 338 -3.85 4.40 -16.13
N GLY A 339 -3.35 3.81 -15.04
CA GLY A 339 -2.17 2.94 -15.01
C GLY A 339 -0.84 3.70 -15.08
N ARG A 340 -0.84 5.04 -15.13
CA ARG A 340 0.39 5.83 -15.13
C ARG A 340 0.90 5.99 -13.70
N GLY A 341 2.17 5.69 -13.49
CA GLY A 341 2.80 5.91 -12.20
C GLY A 341 3.58 7.22 -12.09
N LEU A 342 3.82 7.63 -10.86
CA LEU A 342 4.63 8.81 -10.53
C LEU A 342 6.12 8.51 -10.78
N CYS A 343 6.89 9.55 -11.11
CA CYS A 343 8.35 9.46 -11.22
C CYS A 343 9.00 9.58 -9.84
N LEU A 344 10.02 8.76 -9.57
CA LEU A 344 10.89 8.99 -8.42
C LEU A 344 11.54 10.38 -8.54
N MET A 345 11.50 11.14 -7.45
CA MET A 345 12.04 12.49 -7.35
C MET A 345 13.07 12.54 -6.24
N GLY A 346 14.33 12.81 -6.59
CA GLY A 346 15.35 13.10 -5.59
C GLY A 346 14.99 14.35 -4.78
N LEU A 347 15.50 14.44 -3.54
CA LEU A 347 15.25 15.58 -2.66
C LEU A 347 16.55 16.30 -2.29
N GLU A 348 16.50 17.62 -2.32
CA GLU A 348 17.49 18.48 -1.65
C GLU A 348 16.95 18.95 -0.29
N GLY A 349 17.84 19.36 0.62
CA GLY A 349 17.43 19.88 1.94
C GLY A 349 17.28 18.81 3.04
N LEU A 350 17.76 17.59 2.81
CA LEU A 350 17.91 16.51 3.80
C LEU A 350 19.36 16.42 4.28
N PRO A 351 19.74 17.10 5.38
CA PRO A 351 21.12 17.06 5.87
C PRO A 351 21.44 15.67 6.46
N ALA A 352 22.67 15.19 6.24
CA ALA A 352 23.08 13.84 6.64
C ALA A 352 23.03 13.60 8.16
N GLU A 353 23.13 14.66 8.95
CA GLU A 353 22.99 14.64 10.40
C GLU A 353 21.55 14.47 10.91
N ASN A 354 20.54 14.66 10.06
CA ASN A 354 19.11 14.53 10.40
C ASN A 354 18.48 13.25 9.82
N ARG A 355 19.28 12.18 9.68
CA ARG A 355 18.88 10.90 9.07
C ARG A 355 18.06 9.90 9.90
N PRO A 356 17.69 10.10 11.18
CA PRO A 356 16.66 9.23 11.75
C PRO A 356 15.27 9.54 11.18
N VAL A 357 15.11 10.52 10.29
CA VAL A 357 13.92 10.66 9.44
C VAL A 357 14.35 10.45 8.00
N GLU A 358 13.73 9.49 7.34
CA GLU A 358 13.92 9.16 5.92
C GLU A 358 12.76 9.73 5.10
N VAL A 359 13.03 10.19 3.88
CA VAL A 359 12.00 10.74 3.00
C VAL A 359 12.15 10.24 1.57
N ASN A 360 11.21 9.42 1.11
CA ASN A 360 11.11 8.98 -0.28
C ASN A 360 10.07 9.85 -1.01
N ALA A 361 10.39 10.42 -2.18
CA ALA A 361 9.49 11.34 -2.89
C ALA A 361 9.21 10.92 -4.33
N PHE A 362 7.95 11.10 -4.74
CA PHE A 362 7.45 10.74 -6.06
C PHE A 362 6.60 11.87 -6.60
N SER A 363 6.71 12.17 -7.89
CA SER A 363 5.98 13.28 -8.50
C SER A 363 5.48 12.94 -9.89
N GLY A 364 4.31 13.46 -10.22
CA GLY A 364 3.71 13.41 -11.54
C GLY A 364 2.89 14.67 -11.80
N ASP A 365 2.14 14.67 -12.90
CA ASP A 365 1.37 15.84 -13.33
C ASP A 365 0.24 16.19 -12.33
N ASP A 366 -0.36 15.18 -11.70
CA ASP A 366 -1.56 15.37 -10.88
C ASP A 366 -1.30 15.46 -9.37
N LYS A 367 -0.17 14.96 -8.89
CA LYS A 367 0.19 14.97 -7.47
C LYS A 367 1.68 14.70 -7.23
N THR A 368 2.15 15.10 -6.06
CA THR A 368 3.43 14.72 -5.46
C THR A 368 3.16 13.97 -4.16
N VAL A 369 3.83 12.85 -3.94
CA VAL A 369 3.68 11.98 -2.78
C VAL A 369 5.03 11.86 -2.08
N LEU A 370 5.05 12.06 -0.76
CA LEU A 370 6.23 11.84 0.07
C LEU A 370 5.88 10.77 1.10
N TYR A 371 6.76 9.79 1.28
CA TYR A 371 6.74 8.93 2.45
C TYR A 371 7.81 9.39 3.43
N VAL A 372 7.41 9.67 4.66
CA VAL A 372 8.28 10.11 5.74
C VAL A 372 8.31 9.00 6.78
N SER A 373 9.49 8.45 7.07
CA SER A 373 9.65 7.35 8.04
C SER A 373 10.61 7.74 9.14
N THR A 374 10.32 7.37 10.39
CA THR A 374 11.34 7.47 11.45
C THR A 374 12.15 6.19 11.60
N ARG A 375 13.43 6.32 11.93
CA ARG A 375 14.42 5.24 12.11
C ARG A 375 15.12 5.42 13.46
N THR A 376 14.34 5.62 14.51
CA THR A 376 14.80 5.86 15.89
C THR A 376 13.96 5.11 16.92
N ASN A 377 14.53 4.91 18.11
CA ASN A 377 13.83 4.39 19.30
C ASN A 377 13.19 5.50 20.15
N ASP A 378 13.33 6.76 19.75
CA ASP A 378 12.78 7.90 20.48
C ASP A 378 11.26 8.06 20.24
N PHE A 379 10.53 8.34 21.31
CA PHE A 379 9.11 8.73 21.26
C PHE A 379 8.96 10.25 21.06
N ASP A 380 7.77 10.65 20.63
CA ASP A 380 7.36 12.04 20.43
C ASP A 380 8.35 12.83 19.53
N VAL A 381 8.86 12.20 18.48
CA VAL A 381 9.77 12.82 17.51
C VAL A 381 9.01 13.83 16.67
N GLN A 382 9.46 15.09 16.67
CA GLN A 382 8.85 16.16 15.90
C GLN A 382 9.59 16.33 14.57
N ALA A 383 8.90 16.19 13.44
CA ALA A 383 9.44 16.43 12.10
C ALA A 383 8.64 17.54 11.42
N ASN A 384 9.29 18.68 11.17
CA ASN A 384 8.69 19.87 10.57
C ASN A 384 9.17 20.04 9.13
N PHE A 385 8.25 20.17 8.19
CA PHE A 385 8.54 20.29 6.77
C PHE A 385 8.04 21.62 6.21
N ASP A 386 8.95 22.32 5.54
CA ASP A 386 8.63 23.38 4.59
C ASP A 386 8.72 22.80 3.18
N LEU A 387 7.54 22.53 2.60
CA LEU A 387 7.33 21.95 1.28
C LEU A 387 7.04 23.03 0.22
N SER A 388 7.13 24.32 0.59
CA SER A 388 6.80 25.43 -0.33
C SER A 388 7.76 25.54 -1.52
N GLY A 389 8.97 25.00 -1.38
CA GLY A 389 9.95 24.87 -2.45
C GLY A 389 9.76 23.64 -3.33
N LEU A 390 8.92 22.68 -2.92
CA LEU A 390 8.75 21.41 -3.60
C LEU A 390 7.76 21.47 -4.77
N VAL A 391 6.68 22.24 -4.61
CA VAL A 391 5.65 22.47 -5.62
C VAL A 391 5.40 23.96 -5.83
N ASN A 392 4.95 24.35 -7.02
CA ASN A 392 4.75 25.76 -7.39
C ASN A 392 3.28 26.15 -7.63
N TYR A 393 2.35 25.34 -7.12
CA TYR A 393 0.91 25.54 -7.26
C TYR A 393 0.21 25.61 -5.89
N PRO A 394 -0.98 26.23 -5.81
CA PRO A 394 -1.85 26.09 -4.64
C PRO A 394 -2.23 24.62 -4.46
N ALA A 395 -1.89 24.06 -3.31
CA ALA A 395 -2.00 22.64 -3.06
C ALA A 395 -2.97 22.32 -1.92
N HIS A 396 -3.66 21.19 -2.04
CA HIS A 396 -4.23 20.47 -0.92
C HIS A 396 -3.18 19.50 -0.38
N ILE A 397 -3.06 19.44 0.94
CA ILE A 397 -2.10 18.59 1.63
C ILE A 397 -2.88 17.64 2.52
N SER A 398 -2.89 16.36 2.16
CA SER A 398 -3.43 15.29 3.00
C SER A 398 -2.29 14.45 3.53
N VAL A 399 -2.35 14.10 4.80
CA VAL A 399 -1.38 13.22 5.44
C VAL A 399 -2.11 12.06 6.07
N ARG A 400 -1.63 10.84 5.82
CA ARG A 400 -2.00 9.65 6.57
C ARG A 400 -0.77 9.08 7.25
N LYS A 401 -0.85 8.79 8.55
CA LYS A 401 0.24 8.26 9.36
C LYS A 401 -0.15 6.91 9.93
N MET A 402 0.73 5.92 9.80
CA MET A 402 0.54 4.59 10.34
C MET A 402 1.39 4.36 11.57
N GLY A 403 0.76 3.74 12.56
CA GLY A 403 1.35 3.27 13.81
C GLY A 403 0.76 1.93 14.23
N ILE A 404 0.97 1.59 15.49
CA ILE A 404 0.44 0.37 16.11
C ILE A 404 -0.78 0.75 16.92
N LEU A 405 -1.95 0.16 16.61
CA LEU A 405 -3.17 0.38 17.39
C LEU A 405 -2.95 -0.02 18.85
N GLU A 406 -3.26 0.88 19.77
CA GLU A 406 -3.07 0.61 21.20
C GLU A 406 -3.86 -0.63 21.65
N GLY A 407 -3.18 -1.54 22.37
CA GLY A 407 -3.75 -2.80 22.86
C GLY A 407 -3.86 -3.92 21.81
N SER A 408 -3.44 -3.68 20.56
CA SER A 408 -3.41 -4.74 19.53
C SER A 408 -2.20 -5.67 19.66
N ALA A 409 -1.10 -5.18 20.22
CA ALA A 409 0.11 -5.96 20.43
C ALA A 409 -0.01 -6.89 21.64
N ASP A 410 0.39 -8.15 21.48
CA ASP A 410 0.45 -9.11 22.58
C ASP A 410 1.88 -9.50 22.98
N GLY A 411 2.88 -8.93 22.30
CA GLY A 411 4.30 -9.16 22.52
C GLY A 411 4.83 -10.42 21.82
N LEU A 412 4.04 -11.08 20.98
CA LEU A 412 4.40 -12.30 20.27
C LEU A 412 4.13 -12.14 18.77
N SER A 413 5.19 -12.25 17.96
CA SER A 413 5.08 -12.28 16.50
C SER A 413 4.64 -13.66 15.97
N ASP A 414 3.60 -14.26 16.56
CA ASP A 414 3.29 -15.67 16.39
C ASP A 414 2.13 -15.97 15.44
N ARG A 415 1.25 -15.02 15.10
CA ARG A 415 0.09 -15.19 14.22
C ARG A 415 -0.83 -16.33 14.63
N ALA A 416 -0.97 -16.57 15.94
CA ALA A 416 -1.89 -17.56 16.46
C ALA A 416 -3.33 -17.22 16.04
N ALA A 417 -3.99 -18.18 15.38
CA ALA A 417 -5.42 -18.11 15.10
C ALA A 417 -6.17 -18.97 16.11
N PHE A 418 -7.38 -18.54 16.44
CA PHE A 418 -8.27 -19.22 17.37
C PHE A 418 -9.65 -19.34 16.75
N LEU A 419 -10.35 -20.43 17.06
CA LEU A 419 -11.77 -20.58 16.75
C LEU A 419 -12.62 -19.65 17.64
N GLU A 420 -13.90 -19.47 17.30
CA GLU A 420 -14.83 -18.64 18.08
C GLU A 420 -14.95 -19.07 19.56
N ASP A 421 -14.71 -20.35 19.87
CA ASP A 421 -14.72 -20.88 21.23
C ASP A 421 -13.39 -20.69 21.99
N GLY A 422 -12.41 -20.02 21.38
CA GLY A 422 -11.07 -19.78 21.91
C GLY A 422 -10.09 -20.94 21.71
N THR A 423 -10.46 -21.99 20.98
CA THR A 423 -9.55 -23.12 20.70
C THR A 423 -8.46 -22.71 19.72
N PHE A 424 -7.20 -22.99 20.04
CA PHE A 424 -6.05 -22.72 19.17
C PHE A 424 -6.08 -23.55 17.89
N VAL A 425 -5.86 -22.89 16.75
CA VAL A 425 -5.76 -23.52 15.43
C VAL A 425 -4.36 -24.08 15.21
N THR A 426 -4.24 -25.40 15.21
CA THR A 426 -2.93 -26.06 15.09
C THR A 426 -2.27 -25.71 13.75
N GLY A 427 -1.03 -25.22 13.84
CA GLY A 427 -0.25 -24.86 12.67
C GLY A 427 -0.53 -23.48 12.11
N SER A 428 -1.37 -22.64 12.73
CA SER A 428 -1.56 -21.25 12.31
C SER A 428 -0.33 -20.38 12.56
N ARG A 429 0.49 -20.75 13.55
CA ARG A 429 1.60 -19.93 14.01
C ARG A 429 2.75 -19.84 13.01
N ASN A 430 3.50 -18.75 13.13
CA ASN A 430 4.80 -18.57 12.49
C ASN A 430 5.81 -19.64 12.95
N ALA A 431 6.90 -19.77 12.20
CA ALA A 431 8.06 -20.53 12.66
C ALA A 431 8.72 -19.84 13.86
N LEU A 432 9.15 -20.60 14.86
CA LEU A 432 9.90 -20.07 16.00
C LEU A 432 11.25 -19.49 15.58
N ARG A 433 11.60 -18.34 16.14
CA ARG A 433 12.96 -17.78 16.06
C ARG A 433 13.92 -18.59 16.92
N LYS A 434 15.14 -18.81 16.44
CA LYS A 434 16.24 -19.42 17.21
C LYS A 434 17.10 -18.30 17.78
N ILE A 435 17.28 -18.28 19.10
CA ILE A 435 18.06 -17.26 19.83
C ILE A 435 19.16 -17.92 20.68
N ASP A 436 20.20 -17.16 21.03
CA ASP A 436 21.24 -17.62 21.95
C ASP A 436 20.92 -17.30 23.43
N GLU A 437 21.83 -17.68 24.33
CA GLU A 437 21.67 -17.43 25.77
C GLU A 437 21.75 -15.94 26.13
N ALA A 438 22.56 -15.15 25.40
CA ALA A 438 22.71 -13.73 25.69
C ALA A 438 21.42 -12.96 25.36
N GLU A 439 20.82 -13.27 24.22
CA GLU A 439 19.55 -12.68 23.81
C GLU A 439 18.40 -13.08 24.73
N LYS A 440 18.34 -14.35 25.16
CA LYS A 440 17.38 -14.81 26.18
C LYS A 440 17.49 -13.97 27.46
N LEU A 441 18.71 -13.78 27.97
CA LEU A 441 18.93 -12.99 29.20
C LEU A 441 18.52 -11.53 29.02
N ALA A 442 18.74 -10.95 27.83
CA ALA A 442 18.30 -9.58 27.52
C ALA A 442 16.76 -9.45 27.51
N ILE A 443 16.05 -10.46 27.02
CA ILE A 443 14.58 -10.54 27.09
C ILE A 443 14.13 -10.64 28.56
N GLU A 444 14.76 -11.52 29.35
CA GLU A 444 14.44 -11.71 30.77
C GLU A 444 14.68 -10.44 31.60
N GLU A 445 15.73 -9.67 31.29
CA GLU A 445 16.02 -8.39 31.92
C GLU A 445 14.95 -7.34 31.62
N LYS A 446 14.56 -7.18 30.35
CA LYS A 446 13.51 -6.22 29.93
C LYS A 446 12.16 -6.48 30.59
N PHE A 447 11.85 -7.73 30.85
CA PHE A 447 10.58 -8.15 31.44
C PHE A 447 10.65 -8.42 32.95
N SER A 448 11.79 -8.17 33.61
CA SER A 448 12.04 -8.52 35.02
C SER A 448 10.84 -8.38 35.96
N ASN A 449 10.19 -7.21 36.03
CA ASN A 449 9.04 -7.00 36.93
C ASN A 449 7.78 -7.77 36.50
N ILE A 450 7.46 -7.86 35.20
CA ILE A 450 6.27 -8.62 34.75
C ILE A 450 6.48 -10.14 34.93
N LEU A 451 7.72 -10.63 34.79
CA LEU A 451 8.09 -12.02 35.06
C LEU A 451 7.96 -12.34 36.55
N GLU A 452 8.44 -11.47 37.44
CA GLU A 452 8.30 -11.61 38.90
C GLU A 452 6.84 -11.63 39.36
N ASN A 453 5.98 -10.85 38.70
CA ASN A 453 4.55 -10.78 39.00
C ASN A 453 3.73 -11.96 38.44
N GLY A 454 4.38 -12.96 37.83
CA GLY A 454 3.72 -14.19 37.38
C GLY A 454 2.89 -14.04 36.11
N LEU A 455 3.15 -13.02 35.28
CA LEU A 455 2.59 -12.88 33.94
C LEU A 455 3.33 -13.78 32.90
N PHE A 456 4.24 -14.63 33.38
CA PHE A 456 5.27 -15.38 32.64
C PHE A 456 4.74 -16.48 31.70
N ASP A 457 3.61 -17.11 31.99
CA ASP A 457 3.18 -18.33 31.27
C ASP A 457 2.92 -18.09 29.76
N ARG A 458 2.80 -16.84 29.30
CA ARG A 458 2.58 -16.46 27.89
C ARG A 458 3.86 -16.37 27.05
N PHE A 459 5.02 -16.16 27.66
CA PHE A 459 6.28 -15.80 26.97
C PHE A 459 7.25 -16.97 26.80
N TYR A 460 6.73 -18.18 26.60
CA TYR A 460 7.53 -19.42 26.60
C TYR A 460 8.77 -19.33 25.69
N ILE A 461 9.95 -19.22 26.31
CA ILE A 461 11.26 -19.40 25.68
C ILE A 461 11.63 -20.89 25.84
N GLY A 462 11.49 -21.65 24.77
CA GLY A 462 11.74 -23.08 24.77
C GLY A 462 13.23 -23.42 24.62
N ASP A 463 13.75 -24.29 25.48
CA ASP A 463 15.10 -24.87 25.31
C ASP A 463 15.12 -25.79 24.07
N ASN A 464 16.12 -25.59 23.20
CA ASN A 464 16.32 -26.37 21.98
C ASN A 464 17.32 -27.52 22.15
N GLY A 465 17.90 -27.70 23.34
CA GLY A 465 18.77 -28.83 23.73
C GLY A 465 20.20 -28.78 23.18
N ASP A 466 20.54 -27.75 22.41
CA ASP A 466 21.86 -27.49 21.83
C ASP A 466 22.53 -26.22 22.40
N GLY A 467 22.04 -25.73 23.55
CA GLY A 467 22.48 -24.48 24.16
C GLY A 467 21.87 -23.23 23.52
N THR A 468 20.86 -23.40 22.67
CA THR A 468 20.07 -22.31 22.10
C THR A 468 18.61 -22.43 22.53
N TYR A 469 17.85 -21.37 22.28
CA TYR A 469 16.47 -21.27 22.68
C TYR A 469 15.58 -20.91 21.48
N ARG A 470 14.27 -21.07 21.67
CA ARG A 470 13.25 -20.74 20.66
C ARG A 470 12.15 -19.87 21.24
N THR A 471 11.75 -18.85 20.50
CA THR A 471 10.73 -17.89 20.95
C THR A 471 9.95 -17.27 19.79
N TYR A 472 8.79 -16.69 20.08
CA TYR A 472 8.07 -15.77 19.20
C TYR A 472 8.28 -14.30 19.57
N ILE A 473 8.92 -14.05 20.70
CA ILE A 473 9.16 -12.69 21.21
C ILE A 473 10.04 -11.93 20.20
N PRO A 474 9.67 -10.68 19.86
CA PRO A 474 10.48 -9.78 19.05
C PRO A 474 11.93 -9.64 19.54
N ASP A 475 12.79 -9.10 18.68
CA ASP A 475 14.18 -8.84 19.06
C ASP A 475 14.23 -7.86 20.26
N PRO A 476 14.99 -8.14 21.34
CA PRO A 476 15.00 -7.29 22.53
C PRO A 476 15.40 -5.84 22.22
N SER A 477 16.26 -5.58 21.23
CA SER A 477 16.63 -4.21 20.83
C SER A 477 15.45 -3.37 20.36
N THR A 478 14.35 -4.02 19.97
CA THR A 478 13.14 -3.39 19.39
C THR A 478 11.95 -3.38 20.33
N ILE A 479 12.09 -3.99 21.51
CA ILE A 479 11.10 -3.91 22.59
C ILE A 479 11.43 -2.66 23.40
N LEU A 480 10.63 -1.62 23.23
CA LEU A 480 10.82 -0.32 23.85
C LEU A 480 9.89 -0.16 25.05
N LEU A 481 10.29 0.63 26.04
CA LEU A 481 9.44 1.01 27.15
C LEU A 481 8.83 2.37 26.85
N LYS A 482 7.51 2.49 27.03
CA LYS A 482 6.81 3.77 26.82
C LYS A 482 7.34 4.86 27.77
N PRO A 483 7.20 6.15 27.42
CA PRO A 483 7.69 7.25 28.24
C PRO A 483 7.31 7.14 29.72
N GLY A 484 8.31 7.29 30.61
CA GLY A 484 8.13 7.21 32.05
C GLY A 484 8.14 5.80 32.65
N LYS A 485 8.35 4.74 31.83
CA LYS A 485 8.47 3.35 32.29
C LYS A 485 9.93 2.88 32.31
N THR A 486 10.19 1.95 33.21
CA THR A 486 11.45 1.21 33.37
C THR A 486 11.11 -0.29 33.53
N PRO A 487 12.05 -1.22 33.33
CA PRO A 487 11.79 -2.63 33.57
C PRO A 487 11.22 -2.93 34.97
N GLU A 488 11.61 -2.17 36.00
CA GLU A 488 11.15 -2.32 37.38
C GLU A 488 9.77 -1.72 37.67
N THR A 489 9.30 -0.81 36.81
CA THR A 489 8.03 -0.08 36.99
C THR A 489 6.94 -0.53 36.03
N ALA A 490 7.30 -1.26 34.97
CA ALA A 490 6.36 -1.85 34.03
C ALA A 490 5.58 -2.99 34.69
N THR A 491 4.24 -2.92 34.62
CA THR A 491 3.31 -3.85 35.28
C THR A 491 2.35 -4.53 34.31
N SER A 492 2.28 -4.04 33.07
CA SER A 492 1.49 -4.60 31.97
C SER A 492 2.33 -4.63 30.69
N LEU A 493 1.88 -5.39 29.69
CA LEU A 493 2.43 -5.33 28.34
C LEU A 493 2.15 -3.99 27.66
N ASP A 494 1.08 -3.30 28.07
CA ASP A 494 0.74 -1.96 27.56
C ASP A 494 1.80 -0.90 27.93
N ASP A 495 2.71 -1.20 28.88
CA ASP A 495 3.85 -0.35 29.24
C ASP A 495 5.01 -0.48 28.25
N TYR A 496 4.94 -1.43 27.32
CA TYR A 496 5.92 -1.69 26.28
C TYR A 496 5.38 -1.29 24.91
N TYR A 497 6.30 -1.09 23.97
CA TYR A 497 6.05 -0.85 22.55
C TYR A 497 6.85 -1.86 21.73
N PHE A 498 6.15 -2.68 20.94
CA PHE A 498 6.73 -3.79 20.20
C PHE A 498 6.91 -3.42 18.72
N ALA A 499 7.94 -2.64 18.42
CA ALA A 499 8.12 -2.02 17.10
C ALA A 499 8.24 -3.03 15.94
N THR A 500 8.65 -4.27 16.21
CA THR A 500 8.85 -5.32 15.20
C THR A 500 7.86 -6.48 15.30
N GLU A 501 6.78 -6.32 16.08
CA GLU A 501 5.68 -7.28 16.07
C GLU A 501 4.95 -7.24 14.72
N VAL A 502 4.61 -8.42 14.18
CA VAL A 502 4.25 -8.59 12.75
C VAL A 502 2.77 -8.81 12.49
N ASP A 503 2.00 -8.95 13.56
CA ASP A 503 0.60 -9.31 13.60
C ASP A 503 -0.24 -8.37 14.48
N VAL A 504 0.31 -7.18 14.73
CA VAL A 504 -0.42 -6.04 15.27
C VAL A 504 -1.47 -5.52 14.28
N VAL A 505 -2.44 -4.76 14.81
CA VAL A 505 -3.37 -3.99 13.98
C VAL A 505 -2.71 -2.67 13.65
N VAL A 506 -2.61 -2.35 12.35
CA VAL A 506 -2.10 -1.05 11.89
C VAL A 506 -3.18 0.01 12.12
N GLU A 507 -2.84 1.05 12.89
CA GLU A 507 -3.68 2.23 13.05
C GLU A 507 -3.28 3.27 12.01
N VAL A 508 -4.25 3.79 11.27
CA VAL A 508 -4.02 4.89 10.33
C VAL A 508 -4.75 6.13 10.83
N THR A 509 -4.00 7.19 11.08
CA THR A 509 -4.54 8.52 11.41
C THR A 509 -4.41 9.44 10.21
N GLN A 510 -5.44 10.24 9.95
CA GLN A 510 -5.45 11.16 8.81
C GLN A 510 -5.66 12.59 9.29
N TYR A 511 -4.94 13.53 8.67
CA TYR A 511 -5.02 14.95 8.94
C TYR A 511 -4.61 15.77 7.72
N PHE A 512 -4.91 17.06 7.74
CA PHE A 512 -4.73 17.98 6.61
C PHE A 512 -3.97 19.22 7.05
N PHE A 513 -3.22 19.82 6.13
CA PHE A 513 -2.53 21.08 6.35
C PHE A 513 -2.96 22.15 5.37
N GLU A 514 -3.12 23.37 5.88
CA GLU A 514 -3.47 24.54 5.06
C GLU A 514 -2.27 25.08 4.27
N TYR A 515 -1.07 24.98 4.84
CA TYR A 515 0.13 25.62 4.30
C TYR A 515 1.26 24.62 4.11
N LEU A 516 1.86 24.63 2.90
CA LEU A 516 3.05 23.85 2.58
C LEU A 516 4.24 24.16 3.51
N SER A 517 4.29 25.36 4.07
CA SER A 517 5.38 25.81 4.95
C SER A 517 5.27 25.31 6.39
N ASP A 518 4.17 24.63 6.76
CA ASP A 518 3.85 24.33 8.16
C ASP A 518 3.31 22.90 8.34
N VAL A 519 3.90 21.94 7.63
CA VAL A 519 3.57 20.52 7.82
C VAL A 519 4.36 19.99 9.01
N GLN A 520 3.69 19.80 10.14
CA GLN A 520 4.30 19.35 11.40
C GLN A 520 3.79 17.97 11.78
N LEU A 521 4.69 17.00 11.89
CA LEU A 521 4.37 15.61 12.19
C LEU A 521 5.02 15.20 13.51
N GLU A 522 4.24 14.50 14.35
CA GLU A 522 4.73 13.85 15.56
C GLU A 522 4.74 12.34 15.34
N PHE A 523 5.87 11.70 15.65
CA PHE A 523 6.10 10.28 15.43
C PHE A 523 6.52 9.56 16.70
N ASP A 524 5.90 8.41 16.91
CA ASP A 524 6.44 7.35 17.75
C ASP A 524 7.49 6.52 16.99
N PRO A 525 8.29 5.69 17.69
CA PRO A 525 9.38 4.94 17.08
C PRO A 525 8.95 4.16 15.84
N TYR A 526 9.59 4.43 14.71
CA TYR A 526 9.43 3.72 13.43
C TYR A 526 8.14 3.96 12.66
N GLU A 527 7.27 4.86 13.13
CA GLU A 527 6.08 5.26 12.39
C GLU A 527 6.42 5.87 11.01
N VAL A 528 5.44 5.77 10.11
CA VAL A 528 5.55 6.22 8.72
C VAL A 528 4.33 7.08 8.38
N ALA A 529 4.54 8.19 7.71
CA ALA A 529 3.50 9.03 7.15
C ALA A 529 3.62 9.11 5.63
N GLU A 530 2.49 9.12 4.94
CA GLU A 530 2.38 9.53 3.54
C GLU A 530 1.81 10.95 3.51
N ILE A 531 2.50 11.86 2.85
CA ILE A 531 2.06 13.22 2.54
C ILE A 531 1.72 13.26 1.05
N VAL A 532 0.46 13.53 0.71
CA VAL A 532 0.02 13.76 -0.66
C VAL A 532 -0.23 15.25 -0.86
N ILE A 533 0.47 15.81 -1.84
CA ILE A 533 0.36 17.20 -2.28
C ILE A 533 -0.26 17.17 -3.67
N GLN A 534 -1.46 17.72 -3.81
CA GLN A 534 -2.17 17.74 -5.09
C GLN A 534 -2.64 19.15 -5.42
N PRO A 535 -2.67 19.56 -6.70
CA PRO A 535 -3.24 20.84 -7.09
C PRO A 535 -4.67 20.96 -6.56
N LEU A 536 -5.03 22.10 -5.99
CA LEU A 536 -6.40 22.32 -5.49
C LEU A 536 -7.47 22.08 -6.58
N SER A 537 -7.13 22.30 -7.86
CA SER A 537 -8.01 22.01 -9.00
C SER A 537 -8.33 20.53 -9.21
N ASN A 538 -7.45 19.64 -8.73
CA ASN A 538 -7.56 18.19 -8.90
C ASN A 538 -8.30 17.55 -7.73
N VAL A 539 -8.41 18.27 -6.61
CA VAL A 539 -9.25 17.87 -5.49
C VAL A 539 -10.69 18.18 -5.88
N GLY A 540 -11.40 17.19 -6.42
CA GLY A 540 -12.84 17.28 -6.59
C GLY A 540 -13.47 17.68 -5.26
N THR A 541 -13.91 18.95 -5.17
CA THR A 541 -14.74 19.57 -4.11
C THR A 541 -14.75 18.81 -2.77
N SER A 542 -13.63 18.86 -2.03
CA SER A 542 -13.59 18.41 -0.64
C SER A 542 -12.84 19.43 0.21
N LEU A 543 -13.56 20.47 0.62
CA LEU A 543 -13.14 21.33 1.72
C LEU A 543 -14.21 21.30 2.81
N PRO A 544 -13.79 21.34 4.08
CA PRO A 544 -14.75 21.37 5.18
C PRO A 544 -15.53 22.68 5.09
N GLY A 545 -16.81 22.61 4.72
CA GLY A 545 -17.71 23.72 4.99
C GLY A 545 -17.56 24.21 6.44
N VAL A 546 -17.78 25.49 6.65
CA VAL A 546 -17.88 26.07 8.00
C VAL A 546 -19.23 25.61 8.54
N LYS A 547 -19.28 24.98 9.73
CA LYS A 547 -20.51 24.56 10.40
C LYS A 547 -21.11 25.73 11.20
N GLY A 548 -22.44 25.88 11.21
CA GLY A 548 -23.15 26.89 12.00
C GLY A 548 -23.69 28.07 11.19
N ASP A 549 -24.03 29.17 11.87
CA ASP A 549 -24.64 30.35 11.25
C ASP A 549 -23.60 31.24 10.57
N PHE A 550 -23.91 31.71 9.36
CA PHE A 550 -23.08 32.65 8.61
C PHE A 550 -23.90 33.49 7.63
N THR A 551 -23.37 34.64 7.26
CA THR A 551 -23.98 35.54 6.27
C THR A 551 -23.31 35.39 4.93
N ILE A 552 -24.12 35.30 3.88
CA ILE A 552 -23.69 35.17 2.50
C ILE A 552 -23.82 36.51 1.81
N SER A 553 -22.74 36.92 1.18
CA SER A 553 -22.71 38.04 0.24
C SER A 553 -21.79 37.64 -0.92
N PRO A 554 -22.23 37.73 -2.19
CA PRO A 554 -21.48 37.22 -3.36
C PRO A 554 -20.03 37.71 -3.44
N SER A 555 -19.75 38.93 -2.99
CA SER A 555 -18.42 39.54 -3.08
C SER A 555 -17.61 39.49 -1.78
N SER A 556 -18.19 38.99 -0.70
CA SER A 556 -17.54 38.88 0.62
C SER A 556 -16.85 37.53 0.74
N GLU A 557 -15.69 37.51 1.39
CA GLU A 557 -15.04 36.23 1.74
C GLU A 557 -15.94 35.45 2.69
N ASN A 558 -16.17 34.19 2.34
CA ASN A 558 -16.90 33.23 3.15
C ASN A 558 -16.29 31.84 2.97
N PRO A 559 -15.32 31.46 3.82
CA PRO A 559 -14.69 30.14 3.77
C PRO A 559 -15.68 28.95 3.81
N GLY A 560 -16.89 29.15 4.34
CA GLY A 560 -17.93 28.12 4.37
C GLY A 560 -18.57 27.82 3.01
N LEU A 561 -18.34 28.67 2.01
CA LEU A 561 -18.82 28.50 0.64
C LEU A 561 -17.69 28.22 -0.35
N SER A 562 -16.46 27.99 0.11
CA SER A 562 -15.34 27.72 -0.79
C SER A 562 -15.66 26.55 -1.72
N TYR A 563 -15.70 26.83 -3.02
CA TYR A 563 -16.08 25.89 -4.09
C TYR A 563 -17.49 25.31 -4.04
N ALA A 564 -18.40 25.89 -3.24
CA ALA A 564 -19.81 25.52 -3.28
C ALA A 564 -20.42 25.75 -4.67
N THR A 565 -21.42 24.94 -5.01
CA THR A 565 -22.28 25.11 -6.18
C THR A 565 -23.51 25.93 -5.78
N ILE A 566 -23.82 26.97 -6.55
CA ILE A 566 -24.97 27.85 -6.35
C ILE A 566 -25.88 27.70 -7.58
N ASP A 567 -27.03 27.07 -7.38
CA ASP A 567 -28.09 26.99 -8.38
C ASP A 567 -29.06 28.17 -8.21
N VAL A 568 -29.26 28.91 -9.30
CA VAL A 568 -30.07 30.12 -9.32
C VAL A 568 -31.29 29.91 -10.21
N THR A 569 -32.49 30.14 -9.65
CA THR A 569 -33.74 30.16 -10.39
C THR A 569 -34.34 31.56 -10.39
N ARG A 570 -34.65 32.10 -11.57
CA ARG A 570 -35.28 33.42 -11.73
C ARG A 570 -36.80 33.32 -11.67
N GLU A 571 -37.49 34.44 -11.40
CA GLU A 571 -38.97 34.51 -11.42
C GLU A 571 -39.59 34.07 -12.77
N ASN A 572 -38.88 34.29 -13.88
CA ASN A 572 -39.33 33.91 -15.22
C ASN A 572 -39.14 32.41 -15.52
N GLY A 573 -38.51 31.66 -14.60
CA GLY A 573 -38.20 30.24 -14.72
C GLY A 573 -36.83 29.92 -15.32
N ASP A 574 -36.03 30.91 -15.70
CA ASP A 574 -34.67 30.67 -16.20
C ASP A 574 -33.74 30.22 -15.07
N GLN A 575 -32.92 29.20 -15.32
CA GLN A 575 -32.00 28.62 -14.36
C GLN A 575 -30.55 28.69 -14.84
N TYR A 576 -29.61 28.86 -13.90
CA TYR A 576 -28.18 28.76 -14.17
C TYR A 576 -27.42 28.42 -12.88
N THR A 577 -26.23 27.84 -13.06
CA THR A 577 -25.37 27.37 -11.97
C THR A 577 -24.08 28.19 -11.93
N ILE A 578 -23.61 28.53 -10.72
CA ILE A 578 -22.35 29.22 -10.45
C ILE A 578 -21.52 28.36 -9.48
N GLN A 579 -20.20 28.44 -9.59
CA GLN A 579 -19.28 27.89 -8.61
C GLN A 579 -18.57 29.02 -7.86
N ALA A 580 -18.50 28.92 -6.53
CA ALA A 580 -17.75 29.85 -5.70
C ALA A 580 -16.23 29.64 -5.82
N ASP A 581 -15.46 30.70 -5.59
CA ASP A 581 -13.99 30.65 -5.58
C ASP A 581 -13.42 30.11 -4.27
N LYS A 582 -12.08 30.09 -4.15
CA LYS A 582 -11.36 29.59 -2.97
C LYS A 582 -11.70 30.33 -1.66
N ASP A 583 -12.13 31.58 -1.76
CA ASP A 583 -12.50 32.42 -0.62
C ASP A 583 -14.03 32.43 -0.43
N GLY A 584 -14.77 31.58 -1.17
CA GLY A 584 -16.23 31.48 -1.15
C GLY A 584 -16.98 32.62 -1.81
N ARG A 585 -16.31 33.41 -2.65
CA ARG A 585 -16.96 34.47 -3.44
C ARG A 585 -17.55 33.90 -4.73
N PHE A 586 -18.64 34.48 -5.21
CA PHE A 586 -19.27 34.10 -6.48
C PHE A 586 -19.87 35.33 -7.16
N GLU A 587 -20.04 35.28 -8.47
CA GLU A 587 -20.59 36.40 -9.25
C GLU A 587 -21.96 36.04 -9.84
N LEU A 588 -22.99 36.78 -9.41
CA LEU A 588 -24.33 36.67 -10.00
C LEU A 588 -24.38 37.34 -11.39
N GLN A 589 -25.33 36.89 -12.22
CA GLN A 589 -25.60 37.46 -13.54
C GLN A 589 -27.04 38.01 -13.59
N PRO A 590 -27.34 39.11 -12.89
CA PRO A 590 -28.67 39.69 -12.86
C PRO A 590 -29.03 40.33 -14.20
N THR A 591 -30.30 40.29 -14.55
CA THR A 591 -30.84 40.85 -15.79
C THR A 591 -31.23 42.32 -15.65
N ASP A 592 -31.51 42.78 -14.42
CA ASP A 592 -31.87 44.15 -14.05
C ASP A 592 -31.22 44.55 -12.71
N GLN A 593 -31.22 45.86 -12.38
CA GLN A 593 -30.64 46.37 -11.13
C GLN A 593 -31.32 45.86 -9.85
N ASN A 594 -32.56 45.40 -9.97
CA ASN A 594 -33.38 44.83 -8.89
C ASN A 594 -34.05 43.56 -9.42
N GLU A 595 -33.63 42.41 -8.92
CA GLU A 595 -34.16 41.11 -9.35
C GLU A 595 -34.41 40.21 -8.14
N SER A 596 -35.53 39.49 -8.15
CA SER A 596 -35.80 38.43 -7.19
C SER A 596 -35.33 37.10 -7.77
N ILE A 597 -34.49 36.38 -7.03
CA ILE A 597 -34.00 35.06 -7.42
C ILE A 597 -34.15 34.08 -6.26
N ASP A 598 -34.36 32.82 -6.58
CA ASP A 598 -34.27 31.70 -5.65
C ASP A 598 -32.88 31.08 -5.76
N LEU A 599 -32.24 30.86 -4.61
CA LEU A 599 -30.92 30.25 -4.49
C LEU A 599 -31.03 28.89 -3.82
N GLU A 600 -30.36 27.91 -4.38
CA GLU A 600 -30.04 26.64 -3.73
C GLU A 600 -28.53 26.47 -3.72
N ILE A 601 -27.97 26.14 -2.56
CA ILE A 601 -26.52 26.01 -2.37
C ILE A 601 -26.23 24.57 -1.98
N SER A 602 -25.33 23.95 -2.73
CA SER A 602 -24.87 22.59 -2.48
C SER A 602 -23.35 22.56 -2.40
N LEU A 603 -22.83 21.80 -1.44
CA LEU A 603 -21.40 21.56 -1.31
C LEU A 603 -21.22 20.08 -1.01
N SER A 604 -20.67 19.35 -1.97
CA SER A 604 -20.28 17.96 -1.77
C SER A 604 -19.16 17.90 -0.73
N TYR A 605 -19.26 16.94 0.17
CA TYR A 605 -18.24 16.60 1.14
C TYR A 605 -17.80 15.16 0.87
N LYS A 606 -16.52 14.87 1.01
CA LYS A 606 -15.99 13.50 1.00
C LYS A 606 -15.46 13.20 2.39
N THR A 607 -15.78 12.02 2.94
CA THR A 607 -15.58 11.66 4.36
C THR A 607 -14.14 11.60 4.84
N ASP A 608 -13.17 11.77 3.96
CA ASP A 608 -11.75 11.64 4.22
C ASP A 608 -11.25 12.58 5.35
N SER A 609 -12.10 13.47 5.88
CA SER A 609 -11.83 14.32 7.05
C SER A 609 -12.26 13.80 8.43
N ASN A 610 -12.69 12.54 8.57
CA ASN A 610 -13.06 11.90 9.86
C ASN A 610 -14.11 12.65 10.70
N ARG A 611 -14.89 13.56 10.10
CA ARG A 611 -15.97 14.29 10.79
C ARG A 611 -17.24 13.49 11.01
N ILE A 612 -17.37 12.32 10.40
CA ILE A 612 -18.51 11.41 10.57
C ILE A 612 -17.92 10.07 10.98
N ASP A 613 -18.30 9.56 12.14
CA ASP A 613 -17.77 8.31 12.66
C ASP A 613 -18.88 7.33 13.11
N ALA A 614 -18.48 6.15 13.57
CA ALA A 614 -19.42 5.14 14.02
C ALA A 614 -20.22 5.56 15.27
N ARG A 615 -19.78 6.59 16.00
CA ARG A 615 -20.52 7.16 17.14
C ARG A 615 -21.70 7.97 16.64
N ASP A 616 -21.58 8.71 15.55
CA ASP A 616 -22.72 9.41 14.95
C ASP A 616 -23.86 8.45 14.60
N ALA A 617 -23.51 7.34 13.95
CA ALA A 617 -24.46 6.28 13.63
C ALA A 617 -25.16 5.72 14.88
N LEU A 618 -24.41 5.57 15.98
CA LEU A 618 -24.95 5.05 17.23
C LEU A 618 -25.98 6.01 17.86
N GLU A 619 -25.74 7.33 17.80
CA GLU A 619 -26.69 8.31 18.35
C GLU A 619 -27.96 8.44 17.51
N VAL A 620 -27.82 8.41 16.19
CA VAL A 620 -28.97 8.32 15.28
C VAL A 620 -29.79 7.07 15.55
N LEU A 621 -29.13 5.92 15.77
CA LEU A 621 -29.82 4.68 16.11
C LEU A 621 -30.59 4.78 17.42
N ARG A 622 -30.06 5.48 18.43
CA ARG A 622 -30.73 5.71 19.71
C ARG A 622 -32.03 6.51 19.52
N VAL A 623 -31.99 7.60 18.76
CA VAL A 623 -33.16 8.44 18.48
C VAL A 623 -34.20 7.70 17.64
N ALA A 624 -33.75 6.93 16.63
CA ALA A 624 -34.62 6.07 15.84
C ALA A 624 -35.44 5.09 16.70
N VAL A 625 -34.83 4.53 17.76
CA VAL A 625 -35.52 3.60 18.69
C VAL A 625 -36.24 4.29 19.87
N GLY A 626 -36.22 5.63 19.92
CA GLY A 626 -36.94 6.42 20.92
C GLY A 626 -36.20 6.63 22.23
N LEU A 627 -34.88 6.57 22.18
CA LEU A 627 -34.00 6.98 23.27
C LEU A 627 -33.40 8.35 22.95
N ASP A 628 -33.09 9.12 23.98
CA ASP A 628 -32.31 10.35 23.82
C ASP A 628 -30.85 10.01 23.45
N PRO A 629 -30.15 10.89 22.71
CA PRO A 629 -28.70 10.84 22.58
C PRO A 629 -27.99 10.73 23.93
N THR A 630 -26.71 10.35 23.91
CA THR A 630 -25.92 10.16 25.13
C THR A 630 -25.76 11.42 25.98
N TRP A 631 -25.99 12.61 25.41
CA TRP A 631 -25.94 13.90 26.10
C TRP A 631 -27.31 14.45 26.58
N GLY A 632 -28.43 13.81 26.25
CA GLY A 632 -29.77 14.25 26.63
C GLY A 632 -30.63 14.69 25.44
N GLU A 633 -31.57 15.61 25.65
CA GLU A 633 -32.50 16.07 24.61
C GLU A 633 -31.74 16.60 23.38
N PRO A 634 -32.03 16.11 22.16
CA PRO A 634 -31.35 16.56 20.94
C PRO A 634 -31.77 17.98 20.53
N ASP A 635 -30.80 18.77 20.07
CA ASP A 635 -31.04 20.08 19.47
C ASP A 635 -31.56 19.96 18.02
N LEU A 636 -32.02 21.06 17.42
CA LEU A 636 -32.63 21.05 16.07
C LEU A 636 -31.68 20.55 15.00
N GLU A 637 -30.41 20.94 15.07
CA GLU A 637 -29.36 20.59 14.14
C GLU A 637 -29.07 19.09 14.14
N PHE A 638 -29.29 18.41 15.27
CA PHE A 638 -29.22 16.95 15.35
C PHE A 638 -30.26 16.32 14.43
N TYR A 639 -31.51 16.81 14.44
CA TYR A 639 -32.57 16.22 13.64
C TYR A 639 -32.27 16.33 12.14
N PHE A 640 -31.73 17.46 11.70
CA PHE A 640 -31.33 17.67 10.32
C PHE A 640 -30.14 16.82 9.91
N ALA A 641 -29.11 16.71 10.77
CA ALA A 641 -27.95 15.87 10.47
C ALA A 641 -28.29 14.37 10.48
N ALA A 642 -29.26 13.96 11.29
CA ALA A 642 -29.65 12.56 11.47
C ALA A 642 -30.53 12.01 10.33
N ASP A 643 -31.32 12.85 9.65
CA ASP A 643 -32.12 12.49 8.46
C ASP A 643 -31.25 12.56 7.19
N ILE A 644 -30.34 11.58 7.06
CA ILE A 644 -29.30 11.59 6.02
C ILE A 644 -29.85 11.30 4.62
N ASP A 645 -30.94 10.54 4.52
CA ASP A 645 -31.61 10.28 3.24
C ASP A 645 -32.73 11.26 2.90
N ARG A 646 -33.00 12.21 3.81
CA ARG A 646 -33.96 13.32 3.64
C ARG A 646 -35.38 12.84 3.40
N ASP A 647 -35.75 11.68 3.94
CA ASP A 647 -37.09 11.14 3.81
C ASP A 647 -38.10 11.80 4.78
N GLY A 648 -37.59 12.64 5.68
CA GLY A 648 -38.36 13.41 6.65
C GLY A 648 -38.58 12.69 7.97
N ALA A 649 -37.91 11.57 8.24
CA ALA A 649 -37.95 10.86 9.51
C ALA A 649 -36.60 10.24 9.88
N ILE A 650 -36.31 10.17 11.18
CA ILE A 650 -35.10 9.53 11.69
C ILE A 650 -35.38 8.04 11.94
N THR A 651 -34.73 7.18 11.16
CA THR A 651 -34.92 5.73 11.19
C THR A 651 -33.61 4.98 11.43
N ALA A 652 -33.71 3.66 11.62
CA ALA A 652 -32.51 2.80 11.68
C ALA A 652 -31.78 2.72 10.33
N ASN A 653 -32.43 3.10 9.22
CA ASN A 653 -31.81 3.16 7.91
C ASN A 653 -30.79 4.30 7.83
N ASP A 654 -31.11 5.45 8.44
CA ASP A 654 -30.19 6.59 8.54
C ASP A 654 -28.93 6.24 9.32
N ALA A 655 -29.10 5.60 10.48
CA ALA A 655 -28.00 5.11 11.29
C ALA A 655 -27.11 4.12 10.52
N LEU A 656 -27.71 3.20 9.75
CA LEU A 656 -26.96 2.26 8.93
C LEU A 656 -26.22 2.97 7.78
N GLN A 657 -26.83 3.97 7.16
CA GLN A 657 -26.18 4.77 6.13
C GLN A 657 -24.98 5.53 6.69
N ILE A 658 -25.13 6.19 7.84
CA ILE A 658 -24.04 6.87 8.54
C ILE A 658 -22.93 5.88 8.92
N LEU A 659 -23.29 4.67 9.39
CA LEU A 659 -22.30 3.65 9.75
C LEU A 659 -21.53 3.13 8.52
N ASN A 660 -22.24 2.86 7.42
CA ASN A 660 -21.60 2.44 6.17
C ASN A 660 -20.62 3.52 5.70
N LEU A 661 -21.03 4.79 5.79
CA LEU A 661 -20.20 5.94 5.45
C LEU A 661 -18.96 6.07 6.34
N ALA A 662 -19.08 5.79 7.65
CA ALA A 662 -17.97 5.83 8.59
C ALA A 662 -16.97 4.67 8.44
N VAL A 663 -17.41 3.52 7.90
CA VAL A 663 -16.60 2.28 7.84
C VAL A 663 -16.03 2.00 6.46
N ALA A 664 -16.75 2.34 5.39
CA ALA A 664 -16.33 2.16 4.00
C ALA A 664 -17.18 3.06 3.07
N PRO A 665 -16.78 4.32 2.83
CA PRO A 665 -17.54 5.23 1.97
C PRO A 665 -17.65 4.65 0.54
N PRO A 666 -18.86 4.57 -0.05
CA PRO A 666 -19.02 4.10 -1.44
C PRO A 666 -18.35 5.08 -2.42
N GLU A 667 -17.72 4.55 -3.49
CA GLU A 667 -17.06 5.35 -4.56
C GLU A 667 -18.00 6.40 -5.21
N ASP A 668 -19.32 6.17 -5.17
CA ASP A 668 -20.34 6.97 -5.85
C ASP A 668 -21.26 7.80 -4.92
N LYS A 669 -20.99 7.88 -3.61
CA LYS A 669 -21.85 8.63 -2.68
C LYS A 669 -21.12 9.81 -2.06
N ASP A 670 -21.28 10.98 -2.67
CA ASP A 670 -20.87 12.25 -2.07
C ASP A 670 -21.76 12.55 -0.86
N PHE A 671 -21.16 13.05 0.22
CA PHE A 671 -21.90 13.66 1.33
C PHE A 671 -22.32 15.05 0.91
N GLU A 672 -23.30 15.61 1.61
CA GLU A 672 -23.78 16.95 1.32
C GLU A 672 -23.77 17.81 2.57
N TRP A 673 -23.17 18.99 2.46
CA TRP A 673 -23.50 20.08 3.35
C TRP A 673 -24.89 20.59 3.00
N LEU A 674 -25.76 20.54 4.00
CA LEU A 674 -27.07 21.15 3.96
C LEU A 674 -26.94 22.61 4.36
N PHE A 675 -27.55 23.50 3.57
CA PHE A 675 -27.63 24.91 3.91
C PHE A 675 -29.09 25.35 4.01
N ILE A 676 -29.45 25.91 5.16
CA ILE A 676 -30.83 26.31 5.48
C ILE A 676 -30.83 27.80 5.81
N ARG A 677 -31.89 28.51 5.43
CA ARG A 677 -32.04 29.93 5.80
C ARG A 677 -32.20 30.10 7.31
N ALA A 678 -31.43 31.02 7.89
CA ALA A 678 -31.59 31.38 9.30
C ALA A 678 -32.98 32.01 9.56
N GLY A 679 -33.64 31.57 10.63
CA GLY A 679 -34.96 32.07 11.05
C GLY A 679 -36.18 31.40 10.43
N GLN A 680 -36.02 30.26 9.76
CA GLN A 680 -37.14 29.38 9.39
C GLN A 680 -37.83 28.83 10.66
N ASP A 681 -39.15 28.59 10.58
CA ASP A 681 -39.93 28.03 11.69
C ASP A 681 -39.76 26.51 11.76
N PHE A 682 -39.10 26.03 12.83
CA PHE A 682 -38.85 24.61 13.09
C PHE A 682 -39.65 24.06 14.28
N SER A 683 -40.69 24.77 14.73
CA SER A 683 -41.45 24.38 15.94
C SER A 683 -42.17 23.03 15.86
N GLY A 684 -42.25 22.43 14.66
CA GLY A 684 -42.80 21.10 14.43
C GLY A 684 -41.77 20.01 14.11
N VAL A 685 -40.48 20.31 14.21
CA VAL A 685 -39.42 19.32 13.90
C VAL A 685 -39.27 18.33 15.05
N ASP A 686 -39.43 17.04 14.74
CA ASP A 686 -39.12 15.93 15.63
C ASP A 686 -38.65 14.70 14.82
N ARG A 687 -38.32 13.60 15.49
CA ARG A 687 -37.80 12.38 14.86
C ARG A 687 -38.73 11.75 13.80
N ASN A 688 -40.01 12.10 13.76
CA ASN A 688 -40.99 11.60 12.78
C ASN A 688 -41.40 12.68 11.77
N ASN A 689 -40.84 13.88 11.86
CA ASN A 689 -41.19 15.01 11.02
C ASN A 689 -39.99 15.97 10.92
N VAL A 690 -39.03 15.66 10.05
CA VAL A 690 -37.86 16.48 9.75
C VAL A 690 -38.10 17.22 8.44
N THR A 691 -38.63 18.44 8.52
CA THR A 691 -38.99 19.24 7.34
C THR A 691 -38.29 20.58 7.34
N TYR A 692 -37.61 20.92 6.24
CA TYR A 692 -36.89 22.18 6.02
C TYR A 692 -36.95 22.59 4.53
N GLU A 693 -36.59 23.83 4.22
CA GLU A 693 -36.52 24.35 2.84
C GLU A 693 -35.07 24.74 2.54
N THR A 694 -34.50 24.19 1.46
CA THR A 694 -33.13 24.51 1.00
C THR A 694 -33.10 25.73 0.08
N SER A 695 -34.19 25.96 -0.65
CA SER A 695 -34.31 27.09 -1.56
C SER A 695 -34.63 28.38 -0.80
N SER A 696 -33.85 29.43 -1.07
CA SER A 696 -33.99 30.74 -0.43
C SER A 696 -34.21 31.85 -1.45
N THR A 697 -35.36 32.53 -1.37
CA THR A 697 -35.61 33.74 -2.16
C THR A 697 -34.81 34.92 -1.61
N VAL A 698 -34.06 35.60 -2.48
CA VAL A 698 -33.33 36.83 -2.17
C VAL A 698 -33.64 37.95 -3.17
N GLN A 699 -33.58 39.19 -2.69
CA GLN A 699 -33.66 40.38 -3.53
C GLN A 699 -32.24 40.88 -3.82
N VAL A 700 -31.84 40.84 -5.08
CA VAL A 700 -30.52 41.28 -5.53
C VAL A 700 -30.59 42.75 -5.93
N HIS A 701 -29.69 43.56 -5.36
CA HIS A 701 -29.50 44.96 -5.73
C HIS A 701 -28.04 45.18 -6.12
N ASP A 702 -27.77 45.72 -7.31
CA ASP A 702 -26.39 45.98 -7.80
C ASP A 702 -25.43 44.78 -7.63
N ASN A 703 -25.90 43.58 -7.98
CA ASN A 703 -25.16 42.32 -7.88
C ASN A 703 -24.79 41.86 -6.46
N THR A 704 -25.43 42.42 -5.43
CA THR A 704 -25.19 42.06 -4.04
C THR A 704 -26.51 41.77 -3.30
N PHE A 705 -26.41 40.94 -2.27
CA PHE A 705 -27.44 40.65 -1.28
C PHE A 705 -26.76 40.18 0.02
N GLU A 706 -27.51 40.16 1.11
CA GLU A 706 -27.11 39.49 2.35
C GLU A 706 -28.16 38.42 2.70
N LEU A 707 -27.70 37.21 2.98
CA LEU A 707 -28.54 36.08 3.37
C LEU A 707 -27.89 35.35 4.54
N ASP A 708 -28.55 35.32 5.68
CA ASP A 708 -28.13 34.51 6.81
C ASP A 708 -28.56 33.05 6.59
N MET A 709 -27.60 32.13 6.70
CA MET A 709 -27.80 30.68 6.55
C MET A 709 -27.15 29.93 7.71
N THR A 710 -27.65 28.73 7.95
CA THR A 710 -27.09 27.72 8.84
C THR A 710 -26.62 26.54 7.99
N SER A 711 -25.35 26.16 8.12
CA SER A 711 -24.79 24.96 7.48
C SER A 711 -24.77 23.78 8.44
N ILE A 712 -25.20 22.63 7.93
CA ILE A 712 -25.27 21.37 8.66
C ILE A 712 -24.62 20.30 7.80
N LEU A 713 -23.65 19.58 8.36
CA LEU A 713 -23.08 18.41 7.70
C LEU A 713 -23.98 17.20 7.97
N LEU A 714 -24.60 16.65 6.93
CA LEU A 714 -25.43 15.46 7.07
C LEU A 714 -24.59 14.28 7.56
N GLY A 715 -25.11 13.57 8.56
CA GLY A 715 -24.43 12.46 9.23
C GLY A 715 -23.52 12.82 10.40
N ASN A 716 -23.15 14.10 10.62
CA ASN A 716 -22.38 14.52 11.82
C ASN A 716 -23.33 15.03 12.90
N THR A 717 -23.39 14.31 14.03
CA THR A 717 -24.36 14.54 15.10
C THR A 717 -23.77 14.99 16.43
N PHE A 718 -22.43 15.05 16.56
CA PHE A 718 -21.76 15.30 17.83
C PHE A 718 -21.20 16.72 18.04
N ASP A 719 -21.02 17.53 16.99
CA ASP A 719 -20.30 18.82 17.09
C ASP A 719 -21.22 20.06 17.04
N PHE A 720 -22.24 20.17 17.89
CA PHE A 720 -23.13 21.35 17.93
C PHE A 720 -22.79 22.26 19.14
N VAL A 721 -21.63 22.92 19.13
CA VAL A 721 -21.26 23.92 20.15
C VAL A 721 -20.60 25.14 19.53
#